data_AF-A0A7S2I2V1-F1
#
_entry.id   AF-A0A7S2I2V1-F1
#
_cell.length_a   1.000
_cell.length_b   1.000
_cell.length_c   1.000
_cell.angle_alpha   90.00
_cell.angle_beta   90.00
_cell.angle_gamma   90.00
#
_symmetry.space_group_name_H-M   'P 1'
#
loop_
_entity.id
_entity.type
_entity.pdbx_description
1 polymer ?
#
loop_
_entity_poly.entity_id
_entity_poly.type
_entity_poly.pdbx_seq_one_letter_code
_entity_poly.pdbx_strand_id
1 'polypeptide(L)'
;MTLDQLKSLSVFLQRLCKHGLLRHTSDFSKTTGKHGQIIDWFDLNMYDISDEVIQKVIPFVDVAGERHDVLPNRRWYSWVEFVAHRPQPAQIMVSHFWGGRFRDFMATVLKLAEDAALSVFTGIWVCTFANCQFGDDFASARLLHCPFIKAVEKSNLTVLIIDRHAGSLLRSWCGLELHYTIERGKELCLYTSCGRIGASGVSSGPLVEAVKDWDIRQGEAAEVAYRRQILNYVAGVNEQEGLQVDKDGGLVVVDGRPQLSNDKQSHDAEALARLTGEPEFAYESGLFRKYGKRFEDLNMLVRLEVMANVGRYRQTSGCSIKDPRMRGITLGQIRTFLQRIRPKCGASDNVYTVCDLVKSATAARQCSYMELIADTARKPQYLVAHLWTCPFLDTASVVEWFAEAQRLQDSAVFWWDILCLNQHDVNRDFGGCIARFFASIQKECNGLIVCANGTGAFERSWLLHSLYNFTRFGADICFGCTHGVLACSRPFPDGSWVFGTFDVEIAEAAEGVDVENSKVANAGDKEVVLNDIAGTADPEQRRMRFAQFNNRIARWVSGPLLRAAVVGNDCQRIRAISSRAGFRLNSDSLKGSLGETALHVAARAPDAAAIEALLAAGMDADIEDDLRERPLHYAAM
;
A
#
# COMPACT_ATOMS: atom_id res chain seq x y z
N MET A 1 -18.64 -15.53 -7.47
CA MET A 1 -17.99 -15.39 -8.79
C MET A 1 -16.81 -16.35 -8.84
N THR A 2 -16.41 -16.82 -10.02
CA THR A 2 -15.24 -17.71 -10.19
C THR A 2 -13.91 -16.96 -10.13
N LEU A 3 -12.81 -17.66 -9.86
CA LEU A 3 -11.46 -17.10 -9.93
C LEU A 3 -11.15 -16.48 -11.31
N ASP A 4 -11.62 -17.09 -12.40
CA ASP A 4 -11.48 -16.56 -13.75
C ASP A 4 -12.20 -15.22 -13.97
N GLN A 5 -13.42 -15.11 -13.45
CA GLN A 5 -14.19 -13.85 -13.49
C GLN A 5 -13.53 -12.75 -12.65
N LEU A 6 -12.93 -13.07 -11.49
CA LEU A 6 -12.15 -12.10 -10.71
C LEU A 6 -10.92 -11.60 -11.47
N LYS A 7 -10.18 -12.50 -12.15
CA LYS A 7 -9.05 -12.13 -13.01
C LYS A 7 -9.49 -11.23 -14.15
N SER A 8 -10.60 -11.58 -14.80
CA SER A 8 -11.19 -10.79 -15.90
C SER A 8 -11.62 -9.40 -15.43
N LEU A 9 -12.25 -9.30 -14.26
CA LEU A 9 -12.59 -8.02 -13.63
C LEU A 9 -11.33 -7.19 -13.35
N SER A 10 -10.27 -7.80 -12.83
CA SER A 10 -9.00 -7.11 -12.58
C SER A 10 -8.40 -6.52 -13.85
N VAL A 11 -8.40 -7.26 -14.96
CA VAL A 11 -7.92 -6.77 -16.26
C VAL A 11 -8.80 -5.62 -16.77
N PHE A 12 -10.14 -5.75 -16.63
CA PHE A 12 -11.07 -4.70 -17.00
C PHE A 12 -10.83 -3.41 -16.21
N LEU A 13 -10.64 -3.50 -14.89
CA LEU A 13 -10.37 -2.35 -14.04
C LEU A 13 -9.02 -1.69 -14.36
N GLN A 14 -7.97 -2.48 -14.60
CA GLN A 14 -6.67 -1.95 -15.07
C GLN A 14 -6.81 -1.14 -16.36
N ARG A 15 -7.62 -1.62 -17.32
CA ARG A 15 -7.93 -0.87 -18.53
C ARG A 15 -8.63 0.45 -18.22
N LEU A 16 -9.67 0.45 -17.39
CA LEU A 16 -10.37 1.70 -17.05
C LEU A 16 -9.45 2.73 -16.39
N CYS A 17 -8.56 2.29 -15.48
CA CYS A 17 -7.57 3.16 -14.84
C CYS A 17 -6.56 3.74 -15.83
N LYS A 18 -5.91 2.89 -16.64
CA LYS A 18 -4.82 3.34 -17.54
C LYS A 18 -5.28 4.25 -18.67
N HIS A 19 -6.53 4.08 -19.11
CA HIS A 19 -7.16 4.94 -20.12
C HIS A 19 -7.77 6.21 -19.50
N GLY A 20 -7.72 6.37 -18.17
CA GLY A 20 -8.24 7.56 -17.47
C GLY A 20 -9.76 7.68 -17.49
N LEU A 21 -10.46 6.57 -17.73
CA LEU A 21 -11.93 6.49 -17.78
C LEU A 21 -12.56 6.40 -16.40
N LEU A 22 -11.81 5.90 -15.41
CA LEU A 22 -12.28 5.81 -14.03
C LEU A 22 -11.96 7.09 -13.27
N ARG A 23 -13.00 7.78 -12.77
CA ARG A 23 -12.89 9.04 -12.05
C ARG A 23 -13.81 9.04 -10.85
N HIS A 24 -13.42 9.74 -9.79
CA HIS A 24 -14.30 9.96 -8.66
C HIS A 24 -15.45 10.90 -9.06
N THR A 25 -16.69 10.43 -8.99
CA THR A 25 -17.89 11.20 -9.33
C THR A 25 -18.97 11.17 -8.26
N SER A 26 -18.83 10.32 -7.23
CA SER A 26 -19.79 10.27 -6.12
C SER A 26 -19.88 11.58 -5.35
N ASP A 27 -21.00 11.84 -4.67
CA ASP A 27 -21.12 13.01 -3.80
C ASP A 27 -20.14 12.97 -2.62
N PHE A 28 -19.80 11.78 -2.14
CA PHE A 28 -18.75 11.57 -1.14
C PHE A 28 -17.37 12.05 -1.64
N SER A 29 -17.07 11.90 -2.93
CA SER A 29 -15.82 12.43 -3.48
C SER A 29 -15.74 13.96 -3.45
N LYS A 30 -16.88 14.67 -3.38
CA LYS A 30 -16.90 16.14 -3.25
C LYS A 30 -16.45 16.56 -1.85
N THR A 31 -16.84 15.83 -0.81
CA THR A 31 -16.47 16.15 0.57
C THR A 31 -14.98 15.91 0.84
N THR A 32 -14.37 15.01 0.10
CA THR A 32 -12.93 14.71 0.17
C THR A 32 -12.07 15.52 -0.78
N GLY A 33 -12.68 16.40 -1.61
CA GLY A 33 -11.97 17.20 -2.61
C GLY A 33 -11.40 16.39 -3.80
N LYS A 34 -11.79 15.11 -3.93
CA LYS A 34 -11.31 14.20 -4.98
C LYS A 34 -12.18 14.18 -6.23
N HIS A 35 -13.33 14.83 -6.19
CA HIS A 35 -14.29 14.83 -7.31
C HIS A 35 -13.65 15.25 -8.64
N GLY A 36 -13.88 14.46 -9.69
CA GLY A 36 -13.34 14.64 -11.03
C GLY A 36 -11.92 14.09 -11.24
N GLN A 37 -11.20 13.75 -10.17
CA GLN A 37 -9.85 13.19 -10.27
C GLN A 37 -9.89 11.77 -10.83
N ILE A 38 -8.84 11.41 -11.59
CA ILE A 38 -8.64 10.05 -12.12
C ILE A 38 -8.32 9.11 -10.95
N ILE A 39 -8.91 7.91 -10.98
CA ILE A 39 -8.63 6.86 -10.01
C ILE A 39 -7.48 6.00 -10.53
N ASP A 40 -6.35 6.06 -9.84
CA ASP A 40 -5.15 5.28 -10.16
C ASP A 40 -5.30 3.81 -9.77
N TRP A 41 -4.69 2.90 -10.53
CA TRP A 41 -4.72 1.46 -10.26
C TRP A 41 -4.19 1.10 -8.87
N PHE A 42 -3.21 1.85 -8.36
CA PHE A 42 -2.58 1.60 -7.06
C PHE A 42 -3.41 2.15 -5.89
N ASP A 43 -4.40 3.01 -6.15
CA ASP A 43 -5.27 3.59 -5.13
C ASP A 43 -6.73 3.11 -5.21
N LEU A 44 -7.11 2.46 -6.32
CA LEU A 44 -8.41 1.82 -6.52
C LEU A 44 -8.75 0.88 -5.36
N ASN A 45 -9.91 1.11 -4.73
CA ASN A 45 -10.44 0.24 -3.67
C ASN A 45 -11.87 -0.24 -4.00
N MET A 46 -12.49 -0.99 -3.09
CA MET A 46 -13.80 -1.62 -3.34
C MET A 46 -14.96 -0.61 -3.33
N TYR A 47 -14.83 0.52 -2.62
CA TYR A 47 -15.82 1.61 -2.70
C TYR A 47 -15.82 2.22 -4.10
N ASP A 48 -14.63 2.50 -4.65
CA ASP A 48 -14.50 3.03 -6.01
C ASP A 48 -15.09 2.07 -7.05
N ILE A 49 -14.86 0.77 -6.91
CA ILE A 49 -15.43 -0.23 -7.83
C ILE A 49 -16.96 -0.28 -7.70
N SER A 50 -17.50 -0.20 -6.48
CA SER A 50 -18.94 -0.14 -6.27
C SER A 50 -19.55 1.09 -6.97
N ASP A 51 -19.06 2.29 -6.62
CA ASP A 51 -19.66 3.56 -7.04
C ASP A 51 -19.42 3.87 -8.52
N GLU A 52 -18.20 3.61 -9.00
CA GLU A 52 -17.75 4.08 -10.32
C GLU A 52 -17.83 3.00 -11.40
N VAL A 53 -18.04 1.73 -11.01
CA VAL A 53 -18.15 0.61 -11.96
C VAL A 53 -19.48 -0.11 -11.82
N ILE A 54 -19.75 -0.75 -10.68
CA ILE A 54 -20.96 -1.58 -10.52
C ILE A 54 -22.21 -0.74 -10.67
N GLN A 55 -22.30 0.37 -9.93
CA GLN A 55 -23.46 1.26 -9.91
C GLN A 55 -23.69 2.03 -11.22
N LYS A 56 -22.71 2.05 -12.13
CA LYS A 56 -22.81 2.73 -13.42
C LYS A 56 -22.98 1.79 -14.59
N VAL A 57 -22.20 0.71 -14.64
CA VAL A 57 -22.20 -0.23 -15.75
C VAL A 57 -23.51 -1.02 -15.80
N ILE A 58 -23.99 -1.52 -14.66
CA ILE A 58 -25.22 -2.32 -14.64
C ILE A 58 -26.43 -1.51 -15.15
N PRO A 59 -26.72 -0.29 -14.64
CA PRO A 59 -27.84 0.51 -15.14
C PRO A 59 -27.66 1.01 -16.57
N PHE A 60 -26.42 1.16 -17.02
CA PHE A 60 -26.12 1.53 -18.41
C PHE A 60 -26.46 0.39 -19.38
N VAL A 61 -26.13 -0.85 -19.01
CA VAL A 61 -26.40 -2.04 -19.85
C VAL A 61 -27.86 -2.50 -19.74
N ASP A 62 -28.42 -2.48 -18.53
CA ASP A 62 -29.81 -2.84 -18.26
C ASP A 62 -30.57 -1.66 -17.63
N VAL A 63 -31.06 -0.76 -18.50
CA VAL A 63 -31.77 0.47 -18.10
C VAL A 63 -33.10 0.16 -17.38
N ALA A 64 -33.77 -0.91 -17.80
CA ALA A 64 -35.04 -1.33 -17.23
C ALA A 64 -34.83 -1.91 -15.82
N GLY A 65 -33.75 -2.68 -15.66
CA GLY A 65 -33.51 -3.50 -14.49
C GLY A 65 -34.35 -4.78 -14.54
N GLU A 66 -34.07 -5.68 -13.60
CA GLU A 66 -34.83 -6.91 -13.44
C GLU A 66 -35.99 -6.69 -12.47
N ARG A 67 -37.19 -7.17 -12.80
CA ARG A 67 -38.27 -7.29 -11.81
C ARG A 67 -38.05 -8.56 -11.01
N HIS A 68 -37.64 -8.41 -9.76
CA HIS A 68 -37.41 -9.56 -8.87
C HIS A 68 -38.71 -9.96 -8.15
N ASP A 69 -39.22 -11.16 -8.42
CA ASP A 69 -40.51 -11.66 -7.88
C ASP A 69 -40.57 -11.63 -6.34
N VAL A 70 -39.44 -11.84 -5.67
CA VAL A 70 -39.34 -11.91 -4.20
C VAL A 70 -38.97 -10.56 -3.57
N LEU A 71 -38.38 -9.63 -4.34
CA LEU A 71 -37.88 -8.35 -3.85
C LEU A 71 -38.37 -7.25 -4.80
N PRO A 72 -39.64 -6.84 -4.72
CA PRO A 72 -40.25 -5.95 -5.70
C PRO A 72 -39.59 -4.55 -5.78
N ASN A 73 -38.84 -4.15 -4.75
CA ASN A 73 -38.07 -2.91 -4.71
C ASN A 73 -36.63 -3.06 -5.22
N ARG A 74 -36.15 -4.29 -5.42
CA ARG A 74 -34.84 -4.57 -6.00
C ARG A 74 -34.94 -4.38 -7.51
N ARG A 75 -34.42 -3.26 -7.99
CA ARG A 75 -34.43 -2.92 -9.42
C ARG A 75 -33.27 -3.55 -10.20
N TRP A 76 -32.10 -3.69 -9.59
CA TRP A 76 -30.92 -4.24 -10.24
C TRP A 76 -30.30 -5.37 -9.41
N TYR A 77 -29.33 -6.06 -10.01
CA TYR A 77 -28.71 -7.25 -9.47
C TYR A 77 -27.24 -7.03 -9.07
N SER A 78 -26.64 -8.03 -8.41
CA SER A 78 -25.23 -8.01 -8.02
C SER A 78 -24.31 -8.10 -9.24
N TRP A 79 -23.02 -7.75 -9.07
CA TRP A 79 -22.04 -7.94 -10.13
C TRP A 79 -21.91 -9.40 -10.55
N VAL A 80 -22.04 -10.35 -9.61
CA VAL A 80 -21.98 -11.78 -9.93
C VAL A 80 -23.15 -12.21 -10.80
N GLU A 81 -24.38 -11.79 -10.50
CA GLU A 81 -25.55 -12.07 -11.34
C GLU A 81 -25.39 -11.44 -12.74
N PHE A 82 -24.79 -10.25 -12.81
CA PHE A 82 -24.52 -9.57 -14.10
C PHE A 82 -23.57 -10.36 -15.01
N VAL A 83 -22.49 -10.94 -14.46
CA VAL A 83 -21.41 -11.56 -15.26
C VAL A 83 -21.48 -13.09 -15.32
N ALA A 84 -22.37 -13.74 -14.57
CA ALA A 84 -22.47 -15.19 -14.53
C ALA A 84 -23.66 -15.71 -15.35
N HIS A 85 -23.43 -16.76 -16.15
CA HIS A 85 -24.50 -17.41 -16.93
C HIS A 85 -25.35 -18.40 -16.12
N ARG A 86 -24.93 -18.76 -14.90
CA ARG A 86 -25.61 -19.72 -14.02
C ARG A 86 -25.19 -19.50 -12.57
N PRO A 87 -25.95 -20.03 -11.59
CA PRO A 87 -25.53 -20.02 -10.19
C PRO A 87 -24.14 -20.64 -9.99
N GLN A 88 -23.32 -20.00 -9.17
CA GLN A 88 -21.94 -20.40 -8.88
C GLN A 88 -21.76 -20.51 -7.36
N PRO A 89 -21.91 -21.72 -6.78
CA PRO A 89 -21.74 -21.93 -5.35
C PRO A 89 -20.32 -21.54 -4.91
N ALA A 90 -20.24 -20.76 -3.84
CA ALA A 90 -18.96 -20.38 -3.27
C ALA A 90 -18.35 -21.53 -2.48
N GLN A 91 -17.10 -21.86 -2.77
CA GLN A 91 -16.28 -22.78 -1.99
C GLN A 91 -15.46 -22.02 -0.94
N ILE A 92 -15.15 -20.75 -1.23
CA ILE A 92 -14.34 -19.87 -0.40
C ILE A 92 -15.12 -18.59 -0.13
N MET A 93 -15.20 -18.22 1.14
CA MET A 93 -15.69 -16.95 1.64
C MET A 93 -14.50 -16.03 1.89
N VAL A 94 -14.49 -14.83 1.31
CA VAL A 94 -13.43 -13.83 1.57
C VAL A 94 -13.99 -12.72 2.45
N SER A 95 -13.46 -12.65 3.67
CA SER A 95 -13.64 -11.54 4.60
C SER A 95 -12.59 -10.47 4.32
N HIS A 96 -13.02 -9.22 4.06
CA HIS A 96 -12.11 -8.14 3.68
C HIS A 96 -12.67 -6.76 4.06
N PHE A 97 -11.77 -5.76 4.08
CA PHE A 97 -12.13 -4.35 4.17
C PHE A 97 -12.28 -3.72 2.78
N TRP A 98 -13.27 -2.84 2.62
CA TRP A 98 -13.54 -2.19 1.34
C TRP A 98 -12.57 -1.07 1.01
N GLY A 99 -12.04 -0.38 2.02
CA GLY A 99 -11.02 0.66 1.81
C GLY A 99 -9.62 0.10 1.56
N GLY A 100 -9.45 -1.23 1.55
CA GLY A 100 -8.22 -1.87 1.09
C GLY A 100 -8.05 -1.74 -0.42
N ARG A 101 -6.79 -1.61 -0.87
CA ARG A 101 -6.46 -1.52 -2.30
C ARG A 101 -6.88 -2.80 -3.02
N PHE A 102 -7.61 -2.65 -4.13
CA PHE A 102 -8.10 -3.77 -4.93
C PHE A 102 -6.96 -4.60 -5.52
N ARG A 103 -5.88 -3.96 -5.94
CA ARG A 103 -4.66 -4.64 -6.41
C ARG A 103 -4.07 -5.57 -5.33
N ASP A 104 -4.00 -5.13 -4.09
CA ASP A 104 -3.46 -5.93 -2.96
C ASP A 104 -4.40 -7.08 -2.60
N PHE A 105 -5.71 -6.85 -2.69
CA PHE A 105 -6.73 -7.88 -2.61
C PHE A 105 -6.53 -8.95 -3.70
N MET A 106 -6.34 -8.55 -4.96
CA MET A 106 -6.11 -9.47 -6.06
C MET A 106 -4.79 -10.23 -5.92
N ALA A 107 -3.72 -9.58 -5.46
CA ALA A 107 -2.46 -10.26 -5.15
C ALA A 107 -2.68 -11.36 -4.10
N THR A 108 -3.50 -11.10 -3.08
CA THR A 108 -3.87 -12.09 -2.06
C THR A 108 -4.66 -13.25 -2.65
N VAL A 109 -5.68 -12.98 -3.48
CA VAL A 109 -6.50 -14.01 -4.14
C VAL A 109 -5.64 -14.90 -5.06
N LEU A 110 -4.72 -14.30 -5.82
CA LEU A 110 -3.80 -15.04 -6.69
C LEU A 110 -2.83 -15.90 -5.86
N LYS A 111 -2.34 -15.38 -4.73
CA LYS A 111 -1.48 -16.12 -3.84
C LYS A 111 -2.20 -17.30 -3.17
N LEU A 112 -3.43 -17.10 -2.72
CA LEU A 112 -4.31 -18.18 -2.24
C LEU A 112 -4.53 -19.23 -3.33
N ALA A 113 -4.78 -18.81 -4.56
CA ALA A 113 -4.97 -19.74 -5.68
C ALA A 113 -3.73 -20.59 -5.97
N GLU A 114 -2.54 -20.00 -5.85
CA GLU A 114 -1.26 -20.72 -5.95
C GLU A 114 -1.09 -21.70 -4.78
N ASP A 115 -1.21 -21.21 -3.55
CA ASP A 115 -0.95 -22.01 -2.33
C ASP A 115 -1.91 -23.20 -2.20
N ALA A 116 -3.18 -23.03 -2.58
CA ALA A 116 -4.22 -24.06 -2.51
C ALA A 116 -4.49 -24.76 -3.85
N ALA A 117 -3.69 -24.49 -4.89
CA ALA A 117 -3.84 -25.05 -6.24
C ALA A 117 -5.28 -24.96 -6.79
N LEU A 118 -5.91 -23.79 -6.64
CA LEU A 118 -7.32 -23.59 -6.98
C LEU A 118 -7.55 -23.64 -8.50
N SER A 119 -8.66 -24.25 -8.91
CA SER A 119 -9.14 -24.19 -10.29
C SER A 119 -9.62 -22.78 -10.64
N VAL A 120 -9.49 -22.39 -11.90
CA VAL A 120 -10.05 -21.14 -12.43
C VAL A 120 -11.58 -21.05 -12.26
N PHE A 121 -12.25 -22.20 -12.12
CA PHE A 121 -13.69 -22.29 -11.87
C PHE A 121 -14.08 -22.27 -10.38
N THR A 122 -13.11 -22.21 -9.47
CA THR A 122 -13.40 -22.17 -8.02
C THR A 122 -14.24 -20.93 -7.71
N GLY A 123 -15.41 -21.15 -7.09
CA GLY A 123 -16.32 -20.09 -6.67
C GLY A 123 -15.81 -19.39 -5.41
N ILE A 124 -15.58 -18.09 -5.50
CA ILE A 124 -15.17 -17.21 -4.40
C ILE A 124 -16.30 -16.21 -4.14
N TRP A 125 -16.73 -16.13 -2.89
CA TRP A 125 -17.67 -15.13 -2.43
C TRP A 125 -16.92 -13.92 -1.90
N VAL A 126 -17.28 -12.74 -2.41
CA VAL A 126 -16.71 -11.44 -2.03
C VAL A 126 -17.86 -10.47 -1.93
N CYS A 127 -18.07 -9.86 -0.76
CA CYS A 127 -19.30 -9.11 -0.48
C CYS A 127 -19.57 -7.97 -1.47
N THR A 128 -18.54 -7.25 -1.92
CA THR A 128 -18.65 -6.17 -2.92
C THR A 128 -19.29 -6.63 -4.23
N PHE A 129 -19.02 -7.86 -4.65
CA PHE A 129 -19.47 -8.36 -5.94
C PHE A 129 -20.71 -9.26 -5.85
N ALA A 130 -20.82 -10.02 -4.75
CA ALA A 130 -21.89 -10.98 -4.55
C ALA A 130 -23.17 -10.36 -3.98
N ASN A 131 -23.06 -9.25 -3.25
CA ASN A 131 -24.24 -8.51 -2.78
C ASN A 131 -24.71 -7.53 -3.88
N CYS A 132 -26.01 -7.25 -3.88
CA CYS A 132 -26.57 -6.18 -4.69
C CYS A 132 -26.14 -4.82 -4.12
N GLN A 133 -25.60 -3.94 -4.97
CA GLN A 133 -25.14 -2.61 -4.56
C GLN A 133 -26.19 -1.50 -4.79
N PHE A 134 -27.45 -1.87 -5.08
CA PHE A 134 -28.54 -0.96 -5.45
C PHE A 134 -29.67 -0.99 -4.42
N GLY A 135 -29.39 -0.52 -3.21
CA GLY A 135 -30.26 -0.65 -2.06
C GLY A 135 -29.83 -1.86 -1.24
N ASP A 136 -29.19 -1.59 -0.11
CA ASP A 136 -28.76 -2.61 0.83
C ASP A 136 -29.98 -3.18 1.54
N ASP A 137 -30.28 -4.47 1.37
CA ASP A 137 -31.23 -5.18 2.23
C ASP A 137 -30.49 -6.21 3.08
N PHE A 138 -29.53 -5.70 3.89
CA PHE A 138 -28.87 -6.50 4.92
C PHE A 138 -29.71 -6.58 6.20
N ALA A 139 -30.71 -5.71 6.34
CA ALA A 139 -31.52 -5.59 7.54
C ALA A 139 -32.48 -6.77 7.66
N SER A 140 -31.97 -7.87 8.18
CA SER A 140 -32.79 -8.94 8.71
C SER A 140 -33.01 -8.74 10.20
N ALA A 141 -34.20 -9.11 10.66
CA ALA A 141 -34.47 -9.35 12.08
C ALA A 141 -33.45 -10.31 12.72
N ARG A 142 -32.80 -11.17 11.92
CA ARG A 142 -31.75 -12.07 12.39
C ARG A 142 -30.51 -12.08 11.52
N LEU A 143 -29.33 -11.91 12.13
CA LEU A 143 -28.04 -11.96 11.42
C LEU A 143 -27.83 -13.31 10.72
N LEU A 144 -28.41 -14.40 11.23
CA LEU A 144 -28.34 -15.72 10.57
C LEU A 144 -28.87 -15.71 9.12
N HIS A 145 -29.74 -14.75 8.78
CA HIS A 145 -30.29 -14.62 7.44
C HIS A 145 -29.52 -13.63 6.56
N CYS A 146 -28.53 -12.93 7.11
CA CYS A 146 -27.70 -12.01 6.35
C CYS A 146 -26.84 -12.78 5.33
N PRO A 147 -26.46 -12.14 4.22
CA PRO A 147 -25.72 -12.81 3.15
C PRO A 147 -24.32 -13.27 3.61
N PHE A 148 -23.70 -12.58 4.58
CA PHE A 148 -22.39 -12.93 5.11
C PHE A 148 -22.40 -14.28 5.82
N ILE A 149 -23.34 -14.51 6.74
CA ILE A 149 -23.47 -15.79 7.45
C ILE A 149 -23.87 -16.93 6.48
N LYS A 150 -24.78 -16.67 5.55
CA LYS A 150 -25.15 -17.64 4.51
C LYS A 150 -23.94 -18.03 3.65
N ALA A 151 -23.09 -17.07 3.30
CA ALA A 151 -21.89 -17.33 2.53
C ALA A 151 -20.87 -18.17 3.32
N VAL A 152 -20.65 -17.87 4.61
CA VAL A 152 -19.84 -18.72 5.49
C VAL A 152 -20.45 -20.13 5.57
N GLU A 153 -21.76 -20.27 5.72
CA GLU A 153 -22.46 -21.57 5.82
C GLU A 153 -22.30 -22.43 4.55
N LYS A 154 -22.27 -21.82 3.36
CA LYS A 154 -22.10 -22.54 2.09
C LYS A 154 -20.64 -22.80 1.72
N SER A 155 -19.70 -22.03 2.23
CA SER A 155 -18.27 -22.16 1.91
C SER A 155 -17.57 -23.21 2.78
N ASN A 156 -16.48 -23.79 2.29
CA ASN A 156 -15.65 -24.72 3.06
C ASN A 156 -14.56 -23.99 3.85
N LEU A 157 -14.08 -22.87 3.30
CA LEU A 157 -12.97 -22.08 3.82
C LEU A 157 -13.40 -20.62 3.93
N THR A 158 -13.08 -19.99 5.07
CA THR A 158 -13.10 -18.54 5.24
C THR A 158 -11.68 -18.01 5.17
N VAL A 159 -11.43 -17.01 4.33
CA VAL A 159 -10.16 -16.30 4.22
C VAL A 159 -10.35 -14.87 4.71
N LEU A 160 -9.65 -14.49 5.77
CA LEU A 160 -9.54 -13.10 6.20
C LEU A 160 -8.33 -12.45 5.52
N ILE A 161 -8.59 -11.44 4.69
CA ILE A 161 -7.55 -10.62 4.08
C ILE A 161 -7.24 -9.45 5.01
N ILE A 162 -5.99 -9.37 5.45
CA ILE A 162 -5.45 -8.29 6.24
C ILE A 162 -4.78 -7.32 5.29
N ASP A 163 -5.48 -6.23 4.99
CA ASP A 163 -4.96 -5.16 4.17
C ASP A 163 -3.77 -4.48 4.85
N ARG A 164 -3.04 -3.67 4.08
CA ARG A 164 -1.80 -2.98 4.52
C ARG A 164 -1.95 -2.12 5.77
N HIS A 165 -3.18 -1.72 6.12
CA HIS A 165 -3.48 -0.91 7.31
C HIS A 165 -4.19 -1.71 8.39
N ALA A 166 -4.33 -3.03 8.22
CA ALA A 166 -5.11 -3.92 9.07
C ALA A 166 -6.56 -3.44 9.26
N GLY A 167 -7.12 -2.74 8.26
CA GLY A 167 -8.48 -2.20 8.31
C GLY A 167 -9.53 -3.28 8.50
N SER A 168 -9.34 -4.47 7.94
CA SER A 168 -10.26 -5.61 8.13
C SER A 168 -10.39 -6.05 9.58
N LEU A 169 -9.32 -5.95 10.38
CA LEU A 169 -9.35 -6.25 11.81
C LEU A 169 -10.22 -5.25 12.61
N LEU A 170 -10.46 -4.07 12.05
CA LEU A 170 -11.27 -3.02 12.67
C LEU A 170 -12.74 -3.08 12.27
N ARG A 171 -13.17 -4.10 11.51
CA ARG A 171 -14.55 -4.21 11.01
C ARG A 171 -15.34 -5.23 11.80
N SER A 172 -16.46 -4.82 12.41
CA SER A 172 -17.35 -5.75 13.14
C SER A 172 -17.90 -6.85 12.24
N TRP A 173 -18.15 -6.55 10.95
CA TRP A 173 -18.59 -7.55 9.97
C TRP A 173 -17.55 -8.66 9.75
N CYS A 174 -16.27 -8.32 9.66
CA CYS A 174 -15.20 -9.32 9.63
C CYS A 174 -15.19 -10.14 10.93
N GLY A 175 -15.39 -9.49 12.08
CA GLY A 175 -15.54 -10.17 13.37
C GLY A 175 -16.71 -11.18 13.40
N LEU A 176 -17.87 -10.83 12.83
CA LEU A 176 -19.03 -11.71 12.72
C LEU A 176 -18.71 -12.96 11.88
N GLU A 177 -18.07 -12.77 10.73
CA GLU A 177 -17.71 -13.86 9.81
C GLU A 177 -16.72 -14.83 10.46
N LEU A 178 -15.73 -14.31 11.19
CA LEU A 178 -14.78 -15.11 11.97
C LEU A 178 -15.48 -15.88 13.09
N HIS A 179 -16.32 -15.19 13.87
CA HIS A 179 -17.07 -15.81 14.95
C HIS A 179 -17.90 -17.00 14.46
N TYR A 180 -18.68 -16.80 13.40
CA TYR A 180 -19.54 -17.84 12.86
C TYR A 180 -18.75 -18.99 12.19
N THR A 181 -17.63 -18.67 11.54
CA THR A 181 -16.71 -19.68 10.98
C THR A 181 -16.20 -20.61 12.08
N ILE A 182 -15.74 -20.02 13.19
CA ILE A 182 -15.19 -20.74 14.34
C ILE A 182 -16.27 -21.56 15.05
N GLU A 183 -17.44 -20.98 15.30
CA GLU A 183 -18.56 -21.67 15.94
C GLU A 183 -19.00 -22.92 15.16
N ARG A 184 -18.90 -22.87 13.83
CA ARG A 184 -19.22 -24.00 12.94
C ARG A 184 -18.06 -24.95 12.69
N GLY A 185 -16.88 -24.72 13.28
CA GLY A 185 -15.70 -25.55 13.09
C GLY A 185 -15.21 -25.58 11.64
N LYS A 186 -15.40 -24.48 10.89
CA LYS A 186 -14.96 -24.36 9.50
C LYS A 186 -13.49 -23.92 9.42
N GLU A 187 -12.86 -24.21 8.30
CA GLU A 187 -11.47 -23.82 8.08
C GLU A 187 -11.36 -22.29 7.96
N LEU A 188 -10.35 -21.73 8.63
CA LEU A 188 -10.04 -20.31 8.64
C LEU A 188 -8.57 -20.11 8.27
N CYS A 189 -8.31 -19.21 7.32
CA CYS A 189 -6.96 -18.78 6.98
C CYS A 189 -6.86 -17.25 7.00
N LEU A 190 -5.71 -16.73 7.42
CA LEU A 190 -5.42 -15.31 7.41
C LEU A 190 -4.33 -15.04 6.38
N TYR A 191 -4.57 -14.06 5.51
CA TYR A 191 -3.67 -13.71 4.42
C TYR A 191 -3.38 -12.21 4.39
N THR A 192 -2.18 -11.87 3.94
CA THR A 192 -1.81 -10.52 3.49
C THR A 192 -1.51 -10.58 1.99
N SER A 193 -1.28 -9.43 1.33
CA SER A 193 -0.80 -9.40 -0.05
C SER A 193 0.56 -10.10 -0.25
N CYS A 194 1.33 -10.30 0.83
CA CYS A 194 2.60 -11.02 0.82
C CYS A 194 2.45 -12.54 1.04
N GLY A 195 1.25 -13.03 1.37
CA GLY A 195 0.95 -14.45 1.59
C GLY A 195 0.28 -14.77 2.92
N ARG A 196 0.14 -16.07 3.20
CA ARG A 196 -0.51 -16.60 4.41
C ARG A 196 0.26 -16.25 5.68
N ILE A 197 -0.44 -15.77 6.70
CA ILE A 197 0.15 -15.51 8.02
C ILE A 197 0.68 -16.82 8.61
N GLY A 198 1.93 -16.79 9.07
CA GLY A 198 2.67 -17.95 9.56
C GLY A 198 3.48 -18.70 8.50
N ALA A 199 3.30 -18.38 7.21
CA ALA A 199 4.27 -18.81 6.20
C ALA A 199 5.62 -18.11 6.42
N SER A 200 6.70 -18.67 5.86
CA SER A 200 8.07 -18.12 6.00
C SER A 200 8.18 -16.64 5.58
N GLY A 201 7.34 -16.19 4.64
CA GLY A 201 7.29 -14.81 4.19
C GLY A 201 6.46 -13.86 5.06
N VAL A 202 5.63 -14.38 5.97
CA VAL A 202 4.69 -13.61 6.82
C VAL A 202 4.66 -14.19 8.24
N SER A 203 5.83 -14.41 8.82
CA SER A 203 6.00 -14.97 10.18
C SER A 203 6.23 -13.90 11.26
N SER A 204 6.32 -12.63 10.90
CA SER A 204 6.52 -11.52 11.83
C SER A 204 6.05 -10.24 11.18
N GLY A 205 5.96 -9.17 11.96
CA GLY A 205 5.71 -7.83 11.43
C GLY A 205 4.44 -7.17 11.95
N PRO A 206 4.21 -5.92 11.53
CA PRO A 206 3.13 -5.08 12.07
C PRO A 206 1.75 -5.70 11.87
N LEU A 207 1.51 -6.37 10.74
CA LEU A 207 0.23 -7.02 10.45
C LEU A 207 0.05 -8.29 11.29
N VAL A 208 1.11 -9.06 11.51
CA VAL A 208 1.07 -10.25 12.38
C VAL A 208 0.83 -9.83 13.84
N GLU A 209 1.49 -8.78 14.31
CA GLU A 209 1.23 -8.22 15.64
C GLU A 209 -0.18 -7.63 15.75
N ALA A 210 -0.68 -6.95 14.70
CA ALA A 210 -2.05 -6.44 14.69
C ALA A 210 -3.09 -7.56 14.87
N VAL A 211 -2.84 -8.76 14.34
CA VAL A 211 -3.73 -9.91 14.61
C VAL A 211 -3.57 -10.42 16.04
N LYS A 212 -2.34 -10.48 16.57
CA LYS A 212 -2.11 -10.89 17.96
C LYS A 212 -2.81 -9.96 18.95
N ASP A 213 -2.87 -8.67 18.62
CA ASP A 213 -3.55 -7.65 19.43
C ASP A 213 -5.03 -7.48 19.05
N TRP A 214 -5.54 -8.27 18.10
CA TRP A 214 -6.92 -8.14 17.64
C TRP A 214 -7.92 -8.35 18.77
N ASP A 215 -8.97 -7.52 18.76
CA ASP A 215 -10.06 -7.56 19.71
C ASP A 215 -11.36 -7.15 19.02
N ILE A 216 -12.32 -8.06 18.93
CA ILE A 216 -13.63 -7.79 18.29
C ILE A 216 -14.38 -6.63 18.95
N ARG A 217 -14.13 -6.35 20.23
CA ARG A 217 -14.78 -5.23 20.96
C ARG A 217 -14.44 -3.88 20.33
N GLN A 218 -13.26 -3.77 19.71
CA GLN A 218 -12.79 -2.58 19.02
C GLN A 218 -13.31 -2.46 17.57
N GLY A 219 -14.00 -3.49 17.06
CA GLY A 219 -14.54 -3.50 15.71
C GLY A 219 -15.66 -2.48 15.52
N GLU A 220 -15.68 -1.86 14.35
CA GLU A 220 -16.67 -0.86 13.93
C GLU A 220 -17.46 -1.30 12.70
N ALA A 221 -18.69 -0.80 12.59
CA ALA A 221 -19.51 -0.90 11.39
C ALA A 221 -19.80 0.50 10.86
N ALA A 222 -20.14 0.63 9.57
CA ALA A 222 -20.53 1.93 9.01
C ALA A 222 -21.76 2.51 9.74
N GLU A 223 -22.68 1.63 10.15
CA GLU A 223 -23.85 1.96 10.94
C GLU A 223 -23.70 1.38 12.36
N VAL A 224 -23.81 2.25 13.37
CA VAL A 224 -23.71 1.88 14.78
C VAL A 224 -24.73 0.82 15.21
N ALA A 225 -25.90 0.78 14.57
CA ALA A 225 -26.93 -0.24 14.83
C ALA A 225 -26.46 -1.64 14.45
N TYR A 226 -25.75 -1.80 13.32
CA TYR A 226 -25.18 -3.10 12.95
C TYR A 226 -24.05 -3.51 13.89
N ARG A 227 -23.20 -2.57 14.32
CA ARG A 227 -22.19 -2.84 15.35
C ARG A 227 -22.84 -3.45 16.59
N ARG A 228 -23.92 -2.84 17.09
CA ARG A 228 -24.66 -3.34 18.26
C ARG A 228 -25.25 -4.72 18.03
N GLN A 229 -25.91 -4.92 16.89
CA GLN A 229 -26.52 -6.20 16.53
C GLN A 229 -25.48 -7.33 16.51
N ILE A 230 -24.31 -7.08 15.92
CA ILE A 230 -23.20 -8.04 15.84
C ILE A 230 -22.62 -8.34 17.22
N LEU A 231 -22.35 -7.32 18.03
CA LEU A 231 -21.80 -7.50 19.36
C LEU A 231 -22.77 -8.28 20.27
N ASN A 232 -24.08 -8.04 20.14
CA ASN A 232 -25.11 -8.80 20.83
C ASN A 232 -25.10 -10.28 20.40
N TYR A 233 -24.96 -10.54 19.11
CA TYR A 233 -24.87 -11.91 18.57
C TYR A 233 -23.64 -12.65 19.11
N VAL A 234 -22.47 -12.01 19.10
CA VAL A 234 -21.23 -12.58 19.67
C VAL A 234 -21.34 -12.78 21.18
N ALA A 235 -21.99 -11.85 21.89
CA ALA A 235 -22.31 -12.01 23.30
C ALA A 235 -23.38 -13.09 23.54
N GLY A 236 -24.03 -13.61 22.49
CA GLY A 236 -25.13 -14.56 22.49
C GLY A 236 -26.30 -14.11 23.36
N VAL A 237 -26.63 -12.82 23.28
CA VAL A 237 -27.87 -12.22 23.79
C VAL A 237 -28.83 -11.96 22.61
N ASN A 238 -30.00 -11.38 22.88
CA ASN A 238 -30.92 -11.03 21.80
C ASN A 238 -30.28 -9.96 20.90
N GLU A 239 -30.06 -10.28 19.62
CA GLU A 239 -29.39 -9.40 18.66
C GLU A 239 -30.11 -8.06 18.44
N GLN A 240 -31.42 -8.00 18.69
CA GLN A 240 -32.22 -6.79 18.55
C GLN A 240 -32.20 -5.88 19.78
N GLU A 241 -31.56 -6.30 20.88
CA GLU A 241 -31.54 -5.52 22.10
C GLU A 241 -30.82 -4.18 21.90
N GLY A 242 -31.51 -3.08 22.20
CA GLY A 242 -31.00 -1.72 21.98
C GLY A 242 -31.21 -1.18 20.56
N LEU A 243 -31.86 -1.93 19.68
CA LEU A 243 -32.33 -1.46 18.37
C LEU A 243 -33.79 -0.98 18.46
N GLN A 244 -34.23 -0.17 17.50
CA GLN A 244 -35.63 0.21 17.37
C GLN A 244 -36.44 -0.98 16.85
N VAL A 245 -37.52 -1.30 17.56
CA VAL A 245 -38.51 -2.29 17.15
C VAL A 245 -39.89 -1.64 17.08
N ASP A 246 -40.72 -2.10 16.15
CA ASP A 246 -42.10 -1.65 16.00
C ASP A 246 -42.99 -2.22 17.11
N LYS A 247 -44.29 -1.90 17.06
CA LYS A 247 -45.27 -2.32 18.08
C LYS A 247 -45.47 -3.84 18.13
N ASP A 248 -45.15 -4.54 17.05
CA ASP A 248 -45.29 -5.99 16.92
C ASP A 248 -43.96 -6.71 17.21
N GLY A 249 -42.90 -5.96 17.57
CA GLY A 249 -41.57 -6.49 17.86
C GLY A 249 -40.72 -6.74 16.60
N GLY A 250 -41.14 -6.26 15.44
CA GLY A 250 -40.37 -6.26 14.21
C GLY A 250 -39.26 -5.21 14.24
N LEU A 251 -38.10 -5.50 13.66
CA LEU A 251 -36.99 -4.56 13.59
C LEU A 251 -37.37 -3.35 12.71
N VAL A 252 -37.21 -2.13 13.23
CA VAL A 252 -37.44 -0.91 12.44
C VAL A 252 -36.24 -0.67 11.55
N VAL A 253 -36.51 -0.55 10.25
CA VAL A 253 -35.52 -0.42 9.20
C VAL A 253 -35.82 0.84 8.39
N VAL A 254 -34.82 1.70 8.20
CA VAL A 254 -34.88 2.90 7.34
C VAL A 254 -33.84 2.71 6.24
N ASP A 255 -34.27 2.82 4.97
CA ASP A 255 -33.42 2.57 3.79
C ASP A 255 -32.66 1.23 3.85
N GLY A 256 -33.34 0.19 4.33
CA GLY A 256 -32.73 -1.15 4.46
C GLY A 256 -31.70 -1.29 5.59
N ARG A 257 -31.67 -0.34 6.54
CA ARG A 257 -30.72 -0.32 7.67
C ARG A 257 -31.43 -0.20 9.04
N PRO A 258 -31.04 -1.00 10.05
CA PRO A 258 -31.62 -0.94 11.39
C PRO A 258 -31.26 0.37 12.09
N GLN A 259 -32.11 0.79 13.02
CA GLN A 259 -31.94 2.02 13.80
C GLN A 259 -31.65 1.73 15.27
N LEU A 260 -30.84 2.58 15.92
CA LEU A 260 -30.62 2.51 17.36
C LEU A 260 -31.82 3.05 18.14
N SER A 261 -32.19 2.40 19.23
CA SER A 261 -33.16 2.96 20.16
C SER A 261 -32.61 4.24 20.81
N ASN A 262 -33.39 5.33 20.76
CA ASN A 262 -32.99 6.64 21.28
C ASN A 262 -32.59 6.58 22.77
N ASP A 263 -33.27 5.74 23.56
CA ASP A 263 -33.02 5.57 24.99
C ASP A 263 -31.69 4.85 25.30
N LYS A 264 -31.02 4.31 24.28
CA LYS A 264 -29.78 3.53 24.39
C LYS A 264 -28.61 4.17 23.64
N GLN A 265 -28.68 5.47 23.36
CA GLN A 265 -27.59 6.24 22.75
C GLN A 265 -26.70 6.95 23.78
N SER A 266 -26.86 6.68 25.08
CA SER A 266 -25.99 7.24 26.12
C SER A 266 -24.57 6.68 26.04
N HIS A 267 -23.60 7.48 26.48
CA HIS A 267 -22.18 7.12 26.50
C HIS A 267 -21.69 6.85 27.94
N ASP A 268 -20.68 6.00 28.07
CA ASP A 268 -19.99 5.72 29.32
C ASP A 268 -18.64 6.45 29.35
N ALA A 269 -18.56 7.50 30.17
CA ALA A 269 -17.38 8.35 30.27
C ALA A 269 -16.17 7.64 30.93
N GLU A 270 -16.39 6.52 31.64
CA GLU A 270 -15.32 5.74 32.28
C GLU A 270 -14.84 4.59 31.39
N ALA A 271 -15.55 4.29 30.30
CA ALA A 271 -15.15 3.27 29.35
C ALA A 271 -13.99 3.75 28.47
N LEU A 272 -13.18 2.80 27.98
CA LEU A 272 -12.19 3.09 26.95
C LEU A 272 -12.89 3.63 25.71
N ALA A 273 -12.38 4.75 25.17
CA ALA A 273 -12.89 5.31 23.93
C ALA A 273 -12.73 4.32 22.77
N ARG A 274 -13.64 4.42 21.80
CA ARG A 274 -13.58 3.64 20.56
C ARG A 274 -12.38 4.10 19.74
N LEU A 275 -11.94 3.26 18.81
CA LEU A 275 -10.78 3.58 17.95
C LEU A 275 -10.98 4.84 17.09
N THR A 276 -12.22 5.26 16.86
CA THR A 276 -12.54 6.52 16.18
C THR A 276 -12.26 7.76 17.05
N GLY A 277 -11.91 7.58 18.33
CA GLY A 277 -11.78 8.64 19.33
C GLY A 277 -13.11 9.00 20.02
N GLU A 278 -14.22 8.43 19.57
CA GLU A 278 -15.54 8.66 20.13
C GLU A 278 -15.74 7.90 21.45
N PRO A 279 -16.51 8.43 22.40
CA PRO A 279 -16.81 7.73 23.64
C PRO A 279 -17.61 6.44 23.36
N GLU A 280 -17.34 5.39 24.12
CA GLU A 280 -18.08 4.13 24.00
C GLU A 280 -19.51 4.30 24.52
N PHE A 281 -20.44 3.58 23.89
CA PHE A 281 -21.83 3.57 24.32
C PHE A 281 -21.97 2.82 25.65
N ALA A 282 -22.83 3.33 26.53
CA ALA A 282 -23.07 2.71 27.84
C ALA A 282 -23.63 1.28 27.71
N TYR A 283 -24.36 1.00 26.64
CA TYR A 283 -24.88 -0.33 26.35
C TYR A 283 -23.73 -1.33 26.08
N GLU A 284 -22.86 -1.05 25.12
CA GLU A 284 -21.71 -1.91 24.77
C GLU A 284 -20.74 -2.03 25.94
N SER A 285 -20.45 -0.95 26.67
CA SER A 285 -19.65 -1.00 27.89
C SER A 285 -20.24 -2.00 28.91
N GLY A 286 -21.57 -1.94 29.14
CA GLY A 286 -22.28 -2.91 29.98
C GLY A 286 -22.22 -4.33 29.44
N LEU A 287 -22.37 -4.50 28.12
CA LEU A 287 -22.28 -5.79 27.43
C LEU A 287 -20.89 -6.42 27.61
N PHE A 288 -19.82 -5.64 27.46
CA PHE A 288 -18.43 -6.08 27.65
C PHE A 288 -18.14 -6.47 29.10
N ARG A 289 -18.64 -5.71 30.08
CA ARG A 289 -18.50 -6.06 31.51
C ARG A 289 -19.22 -7.36 31.84
N LYS A 290 -20.42 -7.57 31.31
CA LYS A 290 -21.26 -8.73 31.65
C LYS A 290 -20.88 -10.01 30.88
N TYR A 291 -20.50 -9.88 29.61
CA TYR A 291 -20.24 -11.01 28.71
C TYR A 291 -18.79 -11.07 28.20
N GLY A 292 -17.86 -10.37 28.88
CA GLY A 292 -16.46 -10.23 28.47
C GLY A 292 -15.74 -11.53 28.13
N LYS A 293 -16.07 -12.63 28.81
CA LYS A 293 -15.52 -13.96 28.53
C LYS A 293 -15.80 -14.42 27.09
N ARG A 294 -17.02 -14.23 26.57
CA ARG A 294 -17.37 -14.67 25.20
C ARG A 294 -16.56 -13.94 24.13
N PHE A 295 -16.35 -12.64 24.33
CA PHE A 295 -15.48 -11.85 23.46
C PHE A 295 -14.02 -12.31 23.56
N GLU A 296 -13.51 -12.53 24.78
CA GLU A 296 -12.14 -12.99 24.97
C GLU A 296 -11.91 -14.41 24.41
N ASP A 297 -12.89 -15.31 24.52
CA ASP A 297 -12.82 -16.65 23.94
C ASP A 297 -12.65 -16.57 22.41
N LEU A 298 -13.41 -15.70 21.73
CA LEU A 298 -13.26 -15.46 20.29
C LEU A 298 -11.89 -14.84 19.94
N ASN A 299 -11.49 -13.79 20.67
CA ASN A 299 -10.20 -13.12 20.48
C ASN A 299 -9.06 -14.14 20.63
N MET A 300 -9.11 -14.99 21.65
CA MET A 300 -8.11 -16.01 21.92
C MET A 300 -8.05 -17.05 20.81
N LEU A 301 -9.17 -17.48 20.23
CA LEU A 301 -9.18 -18.47 19.14
C LEU A 301 -8.51 -17.94 17.87
N VAL A 302 -8.77 -16.69 17.48
CA VAL A 302 -8.08 -16.07 16.33
C VAL A 302 -6.59 -15.86 16.62
N ARG A 303 -6.23 -15.47 17.85
CA ARG A 303 -4.83 -15.36 18.27
C ARG A 303 -4.12 -16.72 18.25
N LEU A 304 -4.79 -17.79 18.68
CA LEU A 304 -4.24 -19.14 18.65
C LEU A 304 -3.96 -19.61 17.23
N GLU A 305 -4.82 -19.29 16.26
CA GLU A 305 -4.58 -19.58 14.85
C GLU A 305 -3.26 -18.92 14.37
N VAL A 306 -3.01 -17.67 14.77
CA VAL A 306 -1.73 -17.02 14.44
C VAL A 306 -0.56 -17.64 15.20
N MET A 307 -0.70 -17.88 16.51
CA MET A 307 0.38 -18.41 17.35
C MET A 307 0.79 -19.82 16.96
N ALA A 308 -0.17 -20.66 16.53
CA ALA A 308 0.10 -22.01 16.03
C ALA A 308 0.99 -22.00 14.78
N ASN A 309 0.82 -20.97 13.92
CA ASN A 309 1.53 -20.87 12.65
C ASN A 309 2.79 -20.00 12.70
N VAL A 310 2.91 -19.07 13.67
CA VAL A 310 4.01 -18.09 13.76
C VAL A 310 5.04 -18.41 14.87
N GLY A 311 4.64 -19.16 15.91
CA GLY A 311 5.48 -19.40 17.09
C GLY A 311 5.45 -18.25 18.12
N ARG A 312 6.14 -18.43 19.25
CA ARG A 312 6.15 -17.44 20.36
C ARG A 312 7.01 -16.22 20.02
N TYR A 313 6.47 -15.03 20.28
CA TYR A 313 7.22 -13.78 20.23
C TYR A 313 8.40 -13.82 21.21
N ARG A 314 9.62 -13.56 20.72
CA ARG A 314 10.83 -13.49 21.56
C ARG A 314 11.11 -12.03 21.89
N GLN A 315 11.06 -11.69 23.18
CA GLN A 315 11.44 -10.37 23.65
C GLN A 315 12.95 -10.19 23.45
N THR A 316 13.34 -9.20 22.66
CA THR A 316 14.74 -8.90 22.35
C THR A 316 15.44 -8.30 23.57
N SER A 317 16.66 -8.74 23.88
CA SER A 317 17.46 -8.19 24.99
C SER A 317 18.32 -6.99 24.58
N GLY A 318 18.37 -6.70 23.29
CA GLY A 318 19.33 -5.76 22.72
C GLY A 318 20.73 -6.37 22.61
N CYS A 319 21.61 -5.73 21.83
CA CYS A 319 22.98 -6.18 21.60
C CYS A 319 23.96 -4.99 21.60
N SER A 320 25.26 -5.27 21.55
CA SER A 320 26.31 -4.26 21.36
C SER A 320 27.13 -4.66 20.14
N ILE A 321 27.22 -3.74 19.17
CA ILE A 321 27.86 -3.99 17.88
C ILE A 321 28.99 -2.98 17.72
N LYS A 322 30.23 -3.49 17.80
CA LYS A 322 31.44 -2.66 17.68
C LYS A 322 31.60 -2.01 16.32
N ASP A 323 31.19 -2.71 15.26
CA ASP A 323 31.28 -2.23 13.89
C ASP A 323 29.95 -1.63 13.44
N PRO A 324 29.83 -0.29 13.29
CA PRO A 324 28.57 0.34 12.89
C PRO A 324 28.05 -0.11 11.52
N ARG A 325 28.91 -0.69 10.68
CA ARG A 325 28.53 -1.25 9.37
C ARG A 325 27.65 -2.50 9.50
N MET A 326 27.70 -3.17 10.65
CA MET A 326 26.91 -4.35 10.96
C MET A 326 25.64 -4.03 11.78
N ARG A 327 25.27 -2.75 11.89
CA ARG A 327 24.05 -2.30 12.58
C ARG A 327 22.86 -2.19 11.63
N GLY A 328 22.69 -3.15 10.72
CA GLY A 328 21.52 -3.20 9.84
C GLY A 328 20.23 -3.51 10.60
N ILE A 329 19.16 -2.76 10.31
CA ILE A 329 17.83 -2.92 10.91
C ILE A 329 16.90 -3.63 9.93
N THR A 330 16.09 -4.57 10.42
CA THR A 330 15.16 -5.31 9.55
C THR A 330 13.91 -4.49 9.19
N LEU A 331 13.27 -4.78 8.06
CA LEU A 331 12.01 -4.12 7.66
C LEU A 331 10.91 -4.28 8.72
N GLY A 332 10.78 -5.47 9.32
CA GLY A 332 9.83 -5.71 10.41
C GLY A 332 10.12 -4.85 11.65
N GLN A 333 11.40 -4.63 11.97
CA GLN A 333 11.82 -3.72 13.04
C GLN A 333 11.53 -2.25 12.70
N ILE A 334 11.74 -1.83 11.44
CA ILE A 334 11.35 -0.49 10.97
C ILE A 334 9.84 -0.30 11.14
N ARG A 335 9.03 -1.25 10.67
CA ARG A 335 7.56 -1.20 10.80
C ARG A 335 7.10 -1.11 12.25
N THR A 336 7.72 -1.89 13.14
CA THR A 336 7.46 -1.84 14.59
C THR A 336 7.81 -0.46 15.18
N PHE A 337 8.93 0.12 14.75
CA PHE A 337 9.32 1.47 15.13
C PHE A 337 8.30 2.52 14.66
N LEU A 338 7.85 2.42 13.40
CA LEU A 338 6.84 3.31 12.82
C LEU A 338 5.51 3.25 13.58
N GLN A 339 5.04 2.05 13.95
CA GLN A 339 3.83 1.91 14.78
C GLN A 339 3.94 2.65 16.12
N ARG A 340 5.12 2.62 16.76
CA ARG A 340 5.36 3.29 18.04
C ARG A 340 5.50 4.81 17.92
N ILE A 341 6.03 5.29 16.79
CA ILE A 341 6.30 6.72 16.57
C ILE A 341 5.11 7.45 15.95
N ARG A 342 4.30 6.80 15.11
CA ARG A 342 3.14 7.43 14.44
C ARG A 342 2.24 8.25 15.37
N PRO A 343 1.85 7.78 16.58
CA PRO A 343 1.02 8.58 17.49
C PRO A 343 1.73 9.82 18.07
N LYS A 344 3.06 9.88 17.98
CA LYS A 344 3.92 10.92 18.56
C LYS A 344 4.55 11.84 17.52
N CYS A 345 4.31 11.58 16.23
CA CYS A 345 4.94 12.24 15.10
C CYS A 345 3.85 12.88 14.25
N GLY A 346 3.83 14.22 14.20
CA GLY A 346 2.96 14.96 13.31
C GLY A 346 3.34 14.75 11.84
N ALA A 347 2.41 15.08 10.94
CA ALA A 347 2.63 14.95 9.50
C ALA A 347 3.81 15.79 8.98
N SER A 348 4.08 16.94 9.60
CA SER A 348 5.18 17.84 9.23
C SER A 348 6.49 17.58 10.01
N ASP A 349 6.50 16.63 10.95
CA ASP A 349 7.70 16.35 11.73
C ASP A 349 8.76 15.72 10.84
N ASN A 350 9.92 16.37 10.78
CA ASN A 350 11.03 15.93 9.96
C ASN A 350 11.93 14.95 10.71
N VAL A 351 12.97 14.47 10.02
CA VAL A 351 13.91 13.48 10.56
C VAL A 351 14.68 14.01 11.78
N TYR A 352 14.92 15.33 11.88
CA TYR A 352 15.54 15.92 13.09
C TYR A 352 14.64 15.75 14.32
N THR A 353 13.34 16.01 14.19
CA THR A 353 12.38 15.83 15.29
C THR A 353 12.36 14.36 15.75
N VAL A 354 12.37 13.42 14.80
CA VAL A 354 12.39 11.98 15.13
C VAL A 354 13.72 11.53 15.73
N CYS A 355 14.84 12.18 15.38
CA CYS A 355 16.14 11.91 15.99
C CYS A 355 16.11 12.15 17.52
N ASP A 356 15.39 13.18 17.99
CA ASP A 356 15.25 13.45 19.42
C ASP A 356 14.39 12.39 20.14
N LEU A 357 13.39 11.83 19.45
CA LEU A 357 12.64 10.67 19.95
C LEU A 357 13.53 9.42 20.04
N VAL A 358 14.39 9.19 19.04
CA VAL A 358 15.37 8.09 19.04
C VAL A 358 16.37 8.25 20.18
N LYS A 359 16.93 9.44 20.38
CA LYS A 359 17.84 9.74 21.50
C LYS A 359 17.17 9.47 22.84
N SER A 360 15.93 9.92 22.99
CA SER A 360 15.13 9.70 24.20
C SER A 360 14.89 8.21 24.47
N ALA A 361 14.56 7.42 23.44
CA ALA A 361 14.37 5.98 23.55
C ALA A 361 15.67 5.21 23.87
N THR A 362 16.82 5.72 23.45
CA THR A 362 18.14 5.06 23.60
C THR A 362 18.98 5.63 24.74
N ALA A 363 18.50 6.65 25.46
CA ALA A 363 19.26 7.41 26.44
C ALA A 363 19.88 6.53 27.55
N ALA A 364 19.15 5.52 28.02
CA ALA A 364 19.61 4.63 29.09
C ALA A 364 20.85 3.78 28.71
N ARG A 365 21.01 3.47 27.42
CA ARG A 365 22.12 2.63 26.91
C ARG A 365 23.15 3.41 26.09
N GLN A 366 22.87 4.67 25.72
CA GLN A 366 23.75 5.52 24.90
C GLN A 366 24.23 4.79 23.62
N CYS A 367 23.30 4.12 22.93
CA CYS A 367 23.56 3.29 21.75
C CYS A 367 22.66 3.69 20.56
N SER A 368 22.90 3.08 19.40
CA SER A 368 21.96 3.19 18.27
C SER A 368 20.59 2.56 18.59
N TYR A 369 19.54 2.96 17.87
CA TYR A 369 18.21 2.35 18.02
C TYR A 369 18.25 0.87 17.66
N MET A 370 18.96 0.51 16.59
CA MET A 370 19.18 -0.88 16.19
C MET A 370 19.76 -1.74 17.34
N GLU A 371 20.81 -1.28 18.02
CA GLU A 371 21.41 -2.00 19.16
C GLU A 371 20.47 -2.13 20.37
N LEU A 372 19.52 -1.20 20.52
CA LEU A 372 18.49 -1.27 21.55
C LEU A 372 17.52 -2.44 21.29
N ILE A 373 17.15 -2.68 20.03
CA ILE A 373 16.03 -3.57 19.66
C ILE A 373 16.42 -4.87 18.95
N ALA A 374 17.70 -5.11 18.68
CA ALA A 374 18.16 -6.33 18.03
C ALA A 374 19.02 -7.20 18.94
N ASP A 375 19.01 -8.50 18.70
CA ASP A 375 19.81 -9.46 19.48
C ASP A 375 21.16 -9.79 18.82
N THR A 376 21.38 -9.39 17.56
CA THR A 376 22.59 -9.73 16.83
C THR A 376 22.95 -8.69 15.76
N ALA A 377 24.22 -8.70 15.37
CA ALA A 377 24.76 -7.93 14.27
C ALA A 377 24.21 -8.43 12.92
N ARG A 378 23.86 -7.50 12.02
CA ARG A 378 23.32 -7.81 10.70
C ARG A 378 23.95 -6.93 9.63
N LYS A 379 24.41 -7.57 8.57
CA LYS A 379 24.91 -6.88 7.38
C LYS A 379 23.72 -6.27 6.61
N PRO A 380 23.75 -4.98 6.25
CA PRO A 380 22.68 -4.38 5.47
C PRO A 380 22.67 -4.85 4.03
N GLN A 381 21.47 -4.90 3.45
CA GLN A 381 21.21 -5.21 2.04
C GLN A 381 20.84 -3.95 1.26
N TYR A 382 20.15 -3.00 1.89
CA TYR A 382 19.70 -1.77 1.24
C TYR A 382 20.10 -0.55 2.03
N LEU A 383 20.55 0.51 1.36
CA LEU A 383 20.82 1.80 2.01
C LEU A 383 19.66 2.77 1.75
N VAL A 384 19.20 3.43 2.82
CA VAL A 384 18.18 4.49 2.74
C VAL A 384 18.88 5.85 2.70
N ALA A 385 18.83 6.53 1.55
CA ALA A 385 19.27 7.90 1.40
C ALA A 385 18.07 8.84 1.52
N HIS A 386 18.13 9.80 2.44
CA HIS A 386 17.05 10.74 2.69
C HIS A 386 17.59 12.14 3.01
N LEU A 387 16.69 13.11 3.07
CA LEU A 387 16.96 14.45 3.55
C LEU A 387 16.43 14.61 4.97
N TRP A 388 17.28 15.17 5.84
CA TRP A 388 16.93 15.34 7.25
C TRP A 388 15.80 16.35 7.49
N THR A 389 15.59 17.28 6.55
CA THR A 389 14.52 18.28 6.58
C THR A 389 13.20 17.77 6.06
N CYS A 390 13.15 16.60 5.43
CA CYS A 390 11.91 16.05 4.88
C CYS A 390 11.05 15.43 5.98
N PRO A 391 9.72 15.41 5.80
CA PRO A 391 8.83 14.69 6.72
C PRO A 391 9.27 13.23 6.88
N PHE A 392 9.35 12.79 8.13
CA PHE A 392 9.84 11.45 8.44
C PHE A 392 8.86 10.37 7.95
N LEU A 393 7.56 10.61 8.09
CA LEU A 393 6.52 9.67 7.64
C LEU A 393 6.51 9.50 6.12
N ASP A 394 6.81 10.56 5.37
CA ASP A 394 6.97 10.47 3.92
C ASP A 394 8.20 9.63 3.56
N THR A 395 9.30 9.80 4.29
CA THR A 395 10.53 9.01 4.09
C THR A 395 10.27 7.52 4.37
N ALA A 396 9.50 7.23 5.42
CA ALA A 396 9.06 5.88 5.74
C ALA A 396 8.11 5.30 4.67
N SER A 397 7.22 6.13 4.11
CA SER A 397 6.33 5.72 3.01
C SER A 397 7.13 5.25 1.79
N VAL A 398 8.21 5.97 1.44
CA VAL A 398 9.11 5.56 0.34
C VAL A 398 9.74 4.20 0.60
N VAL A 399 10.20 3.93 1.84
CA VAL A 399 10.77 2.63 2.21
C VAL A 399 9.74 1.51 2.04
N GLU A 400 8.48 1.76 2.40
CA GLU A 400 7.38 0.80 2.19
C GLU A 400 7.09 0.56 0.71
N TRP A 401 7.01 1.62 -0.11
CA TRP A 401 6.84 1.49 -1.57
C TRP A 401 7.98 0.68 -2.21
N PHE A 402 9.22 0.97 -1.82
CA PHE A 402 10.39 0.23 -2.27
C PHE A 402 10.33 -1.24 -1.83
N ALA A 403 10.00 -1.51 -0.57
CA ALA A 403 9.89 -2.86 -0.06
C ALA A 403 8.82 -3.66 -0.80
N GLU A 404 7.69 -3.04 -1.13
CA GLU A 404 6.62 -3.66 -1.88
C GLU A 404 7.01 -3.95 -3.33
N ALA A 405 7.58 -2.96 -4.05
CA ALA A 405 8.04 -3.11 -5.42
C ALA A 405 9.09 -4.24 -5.54
N GLN A 406 9.99 -4.34 -4.56
CA GLN A 406 11.02 -5.38 -4.50
C GLN A 406 10.55 -6.70 -3.90
N ARG A 407 9.28 -6.81 -3.47
CA ARG A 407 8.71 -7.99 -2.78
C ARG A 407 9.53 -8.43 -1.57
N LEU A 408 10.01 -7.47 -0.79
CA LEU A 408 10.86 -7.73 0.37
C LEU A 408 10.07 -8.32 1.53
N GLN A 409 10.69 -9.31 2.16
CA GLN A 409 10.21 -9.88 3.42
C GLN A 409 10.61 -8.98 4.61
N ASP A 410 9.95 -9.18 5.74
CA ASP A 410 10.25 -8.49 6.99
C ASP A 410 11.69 -8.68 7.49
N SER A 411 12.35 -9.76 7.07
CA SER A 411 13.75 -10.07 7.35
C SER A 411 14.75 -9.21 6.55
N ALA A 412 14.30 -8.52 5.50
CA ALA A 412 15.16 -7.68 4.67
C ALA A 412 15.85 -6.61 5.52
N VAL A 413 17.15 -6.41 5.31
CA VAL A 413 17.98 -5.59 6.20
C VAL A 413 18.31 -4.27 5.53
N PHE A 414 17.93 -3.18 6.17
CA PHE A 414 18.18 -1.81 5.76
C PHE A 414 19.29 -1.19 6.60
N TRP A 415 20.01 -0.26 5.99
CA TRP A 415 20.86 0.69 6.67
C TRP A 415 20.22 2.07 6.54
N TRP A 416 19.70 2.57 7.66
CA TRP A 416 19.06 3.89 7.76
C TRP A 416 19.73 4.64 8.91
N ASP A 417 20.55 5.64 8.56
CA ASP A 417 21.43 6.37 9.48
C ASP A 417 20.77 6.78 10.82
N ILE A 418 19.54 7.29 10.82
CA ILE A 418 18.80 7.70 12.03
C ILE A 418 18.61 6.53 13.03
N LEU A 419 18.48 5.29 12.54
CA LEU A 419 18.25 4.10 13.37
C LEU A 419 19.54 3.29 13.61
N CYS A 420 20.47 3.32 12.66
CA CYS A 420 21.67 2.49 12.64
C CYS A 420 22.88 3.16 13.32
N LEU A 421 22.97 4.49 13.28
CA LEU A 421 24.04 5.24 13.97
C LEU A 421 23.65 5.55 15.42
N ASN A 422 24.66 5.71 16.26
CA ASN A 422 24.48 6.22 17.61
C ASN A 422 24.20 7.73 17.57
N GLN A 423 22.92 8.11 17.68
CA GLN A 423 22.50 9.51 17.60
C GLN A 423 23.03 10.40 18.74
N HIS A 424 23.56 9.81 19.82
CA HIS A 424 24.20 10.55 20.91
C HIS A 424 25.62 11.02 20.55
N ASP A 425 26.31 10.29 19.67
CA ASP A 425 27.66 10.62 19.19
C ASP A 425 27.94 9.93 17.85
N VAL A 426 27.47 10.55 16.77
CA VAL A 426 27.65 10.03 15.39
C VAL A 426 29.11 10.07 14.94
N ASN A 427 29.91 11.02 15.47
CA ASN A 427 31.30 11.20 15.06
C ASN A 427 32.17 10.02 15.46
N ARG A 428 31.86 9.40 16.60
CA ARG A 428 32.52 8.16 17.04
C ARG A 428 32.33 7.01 16.07
N ASP A 429 31.16 6.92 15.43
CA ASP A 429 30.87 5.85 14.46
C ASP A 429 31.64 6.04 13.14
N PHE A 430 31.91 7.29 12.72
CA PHE A 430 32.59 7.57 11.45
C PHE A 430 34.09 7.24 11.43
N GLY A 431 34.71 7.03 12.59
CA GLY A 431 36.13 6.67 12.67
C GLY A 431 37.08 7.70 12.03
N GLY A 432 36.67 8.97 11.95
CA GLY A 432 37.48 10.09 11.43
C GLY A 432 37.39 10.36 9.91
N CYS A 433 36.68 9.53 9.12
CA CYS A 433 36.47 9.81 7.69
C CYS A 433 35.08 9.37 7.21
N ILE A 434 34.18 10.34 7.09
CA ILE A 434 32.78 10.15 6.68
C ILE A 434 32.69 9.46 5.31
N ALA A 435 33.43 9.95 4.31
CA ALA A 435 33.41 9.39 2.96
C ALA A 435 33.79 7.91 2.93
N ARG A 436 34.88 7.55 3.64
CA ARG A 436 35.35 6.16 3.72
C ARG A 436 34.37 5.27 4.47
N PHE A 437 33.78 5.78 5.54
CA PHE A 437 32.78 5.06 6.31
C PHE A 437 31.56 4.71 5.44
N PHE A 438 30.94 5.70 4.80
CA PHE A 438 29.78 5.46 3.93
C PHE A 438 30.12 4.58 2.73
N ALA A 439 31.25 4.83 2.04
CA ALA A 439 31.67 3.97 0.93
C ALA A 439 31.82 2.50 1.34
N SER A 440 32.26 2.23 2.58
CA SER A 440 32.37 0.87 3.09
C SER A 440 31.03 0.18 3.33
N ILE A 441 29.98 0.92 3.70
CA ILE A 441 28.61 0.37 3.83
C ILE A 441 28.00 0.18 2.44
N GLN A 442 28.13 1.20 1.58
CA GLN A 442 27.59 1.19 0.21
C GLN A 442 28.09 -0.01 -0.60
N LYS A 443 29.37 -0.39 -0.42
CA LYS A 443 29.96 -1.57 -1.07
C LYS A 443 29.29 -2.89 -0.66
N GLU A 444 28.73 -2.94 0.54
CA GLU A 444 28.11 -4.14 1.10
C GLU A 444 26.61 -4.26 0.76
N CYS A 445 25.98 -3.16 0.34
CA CYS A 445 24.56 -3.10 -0.03
C CYS A 445 24.34 -3.54 -1.48
N ASN A 446 23.23 -4.25 -1.69
CA ASN A 446 22.73 -4.64 -3.00
C ASN A 446 21.97 -3.50 -3.70
N GLY A 447 21.43 -2.55 -2.95
CA GLY A 447 20.70 -1.42 -3.54
C GLY A 447 20.61 -0.17 -2.67
N LEU A 448 20.26 0.93 -3.32
CA LEU A 448 20.04 2.26 -2.78
C LEU A 448 18.61 2.69 -3.06
N ILE A 449 17.88 3.07 -2.01
CA ILE A 449 16.61 3.79 -2.14
C ILE A 449 16.83 5.26 -1.77
N VAL A 450 16.56 6.16 -2.71
CA VAL A 450 16.58 7.60 -2.49
C VAL A 450 15.15 8.06 -2.17
N CYS A 451 14.91 8.44 -0.93
CA CYS A 451 13.66 9.05 -0.48
C CYS A 451 13.66 10.52 -0.87
N ALA A 452 13.18 10.81 -2.08
CA ALA A 452 13.28 12.12 -2.71
C ALA A 452 12.05 12.99 -2.43
N ASN A 453 11.57 13.04 -1.18
CA ASN A 453 10.39 13.83 -0.80
C ASN A 453 10.71 15.34 -0.79
N GLY A 454 10.90 15.92 -1.97
CA GLY A 454 11.35 17.29 -2.21
C GLY A 454 12.53 17.37 -3.18
N THR A 455 12.65 18.50 -3.88
CA THR A 455 13.61 18.70 -4.97
C THR A 455 15.06 18.90 -4.49
N GLY A 456 15.25 19.36 -3.25
CA GLY A 456 16.58 19.70 -2.71
C GLY A 456 17.53 18.52 -2.51
N ALA A 457 17.07 17.27 -2.64
CA ALA A 457 17.91 16.09 -2.43
C ALA A 457 19.02 16.01 -3.49
N PHE A 458 18.67 16.33 -4.74
CA PHE A 458 19.52 16.22 -5.92
C PHE A 458 20.62 17.28 -6.01
N GLU A 459 20.52 18.34 -5.20
CA GLU A 459 21.57 19.34 -5.11
C GLU A 459 22.73 18.91 -4.18
N ARG A 460 22.57 17.84 -3.40
CA ARG A 460 23.50 17.48 -2.31
C ARG A 460 24.65 16.60 -2.80
N SER A 461 25.90 17.03 -2.58
CA SER A 461 27.07 16.26 -3.04
C SER A 461 27.13 14.85 -2.44
N TRP A 462 26.73 14.65 -1.18
CA TRP A 462 26.71 13.32 -0.56
C TRP A 462 25.71 12.35 -1.19
N LEU A 463 24.56 12.84 -1.69
CA LEU A 463 23.64 12.01 -2.47
C LEU A 463 24.30 11.63 -3.80
N LEU A 464 24.89 12.59 -4.51
CA LEU A 464 25.57 12.35 -5.78
C LEU A 464 26.74 11.36 -5.64
N HIS A 465 27.49 11.44 -4.54
CA HIS A 465 28.53 10.46 -4.19
C HIS A 465 27.96 9.05 -4.02
N SER A 466 26.83 8.93 -3.32
CA SER A 466 26.13 7.66 -3.14
C SER A 466 25.66 7.10 -4.49
N LEU A 467 24.99 7.91 -5.31
CA LEU A 467 24.56 7.51 -6.66
C LEU A 467 25.73 7.04 -7.53
N TYR A 468 26.87 7.74 -7.46
CA TYR A 468 28.07 7.37 -8.20
C TYR A 468 28.65 6.04 -7.71
N ASN A 469 28.77 5.84 -6.40
CA ASN A 469 29.29 4.61 -5.83
C ASN A 469 28.41 3.40 -6.14
N PHE A 470 27.08 3.51 -5.97
CA PHE A 470 26.16 2.42 -6.34
C PHE A 470 26.21 2.11 -7.84
N THR A 471 26.35 3.14 -8.69
CA THR A 471 26.57 2.95 -10.13
C THR A 471 27.87 2.17 -10.40
N ARG A 472 28.97 2.55 -9.74
CA ARG A 472 30.28 1.90 -9.87
C ARG A 472 30.27 0.45 -9.37
N PHE A 473 29.51 0.16 -8.31
CA PHE A 473 29.39 -1.18 -7.74
C PHE A 473 28.42 -2.07 -8.51
N GLY A 474 27.66 -1.55 -9.47
CA GLY A 474 26.65 -2.31 -10.21
C GLY A 474 25.47 -2.74 -9.34
N ALA A 475 25.23 -1.99 -8.25
CA ALA A 475 24.15 -2.18 -7.31
C ALA A 475 22.90 -1.41 -7.75
N ASP A 476 21.75 -1.81 -7.23
CA ASP A 476 20.47 -1.27 -7.68
C ASP A 476 20.24 0.15 -7.15
N ILE A 477 19.64 1.01 -7.96
CA ILE A 477 19.30 2.38 -7.60
C ILE A 477 17.82 2.59 -7.86
N CYS A 478 17.10 3.08 -6.87
CA CYS A 478 15.69 3.43 -6.94
C CYS A 478 15.47 4.83 -6.39
N PHE A 479 14.64 5.61 -7.06
CA PHE A 479 14.13 6.88 -6.54
C PHE A 479 12.70 6.67 -6.07
N GLY A 480 12.34 7.15 -4.89
CA GLY A 480 11.00 7.00 -4.39
C GLY A 480 10.40 8.31 -3.90
N CYS A 481 9.08 8.36 -3.99
CA CYS A 481 8.21 9.42 -3.48
C CYS A 481 7.09 8.81 -2.62
N THR A 482 6.22 9.65 -2.06
CA THR A 482 5.11 9.21 -1.21
C THR A 482 4.07 8.34 -1.93
N HIS A 483 4.07 8.32 -3.26
CA HIS A 483 3.08 7.63 -4.10
C HIS A 483 3.65 6.52 -4.97
N GLY A 484 4.97 6.28 -4.93
CA GLY A 484 5.59 5.24 -5.76
C GLY A 484 7.11 5.27 -5.78
N VAL A 485 7.67 4.36 -6.57
CA VAL A 485 9.10 4.18 -6.72
C VAL A 485 9.46 3.92 -8.19
N LEU A 486 10.52 4.58 -8.64
CA LEU A 486 11.13 4.46 -9.96
C LEU A 486 12.44 3.67 -9.83
N ALA A 487 12.54 2.58 -10.57
CA ALA A 487 13.78 1.86 -10.74
C ALA A 487 14.69 2.59 -11.75
N CYS A 488 15.97 2.77 -11.42
CA CYS A 488 16.91 3.52 -12.25
C CYS A 488 17.96 2.64 -12.93
N SER A 489 18.26 1.49 -12.35
CA SER A 489 19.33 0.60 -12.82
C SER A 489 18.83 -0.72 -13.41
N ARG A 490 17.85 -1.35 -12.76
CA ARG A 490 17.26 -2.64 -13.11
C ARG A 490 15.77 -2.61 -12.82
N PRO A 491 14.93 -3.33 -13.59
CA PRO A 491 13.51 -3.43 -13.29
C PRO A 491 13.28 -4.15 -11.95
N PHE A 492 12.11 -3.90 -11.36
CA PHE A 492 11.63 -4.64 -10.20
C PHE A 492 11.39 -6.13 -10.55
N PRO A 493 11.21 -7.02 -9.55
CA PRO A 493 10.99 -8.44 -9.78
C PRO A 493 9.78 -8.79 -10.66
N ASP A 494 8.81 -7.89 -10.81
CA ASP A 494 7.68 -8.05 -11.74
C ASP A 494 7.96 -7.58 -13.17
N GLY A 495 9.16 -7.05 -13.44
CA GLY A 495 9.56 -6.51 -14.74
C GLY A 495 9.27 -5.02 -14.92
N SER A 496 8.52 -4.40 -14.01
CA SER A 496 8.18 -2.98 -14.08
C SER A 496 9.37 -2.09 -13.73
N TRP A 497 9.36 -0.86 -14.24
CA TRP A 497 10.33 0.19 -13.90
C TRP A 497 9.74 1.27 -13.01
N VAL A 498 8.41 1.34 -12.92
CA VAL A 498 7.69 2.22 -12.01
C VAL A 498 6.67 1.38 -11.26
N PHE A 499 6.65 1.51 -9.94
CA PHE A 499 5.65 0.88 -9.09
C PHE A 499 4.95 1.96 -8.27
N GLY A 500 3.64 2.11 -8.45
CA GLY A 500 2.88 3.27 -8.00
C GLY A 500 2.90 4.40 -9.03
N THR A 501 2.83 5.63 -8.53
CA THR A 501 2.92 6.85 -9.33
C THR A 501 4.15 7.64 -8.93
N PHE A 502 5.02 7.93 -9.90
CA PHE A 502 6.25 8.67 -9.65
C PHE A 502 6.05 10.16 -9.91
N ASP A 503 6.54 11.00 -8.99
CA ASP A 503 6.39 12.45 -9.03
C ASP A 503 7.27 13.07 -10.14
N VAL A 504 6.66 13.89 -10.99
CA VAL A 504 7.37 14.57 -12.08
C VAL A 504 8.33 15.63 -11.54
N GLU A 505 8.01 16.32 -10.44
CA GLU A 505 8.88 17.36 -9.88
C GLU A 505 10.20 16.77 -9.38
N ILE A 506 10.14 15.56 -8.81
CA ILE A 506 11.32 14.79 -8.42
C ILE A 506 12.13 14.39 -9.64
N ALA A 507 11.47 13.97 -10.72
CA ALA A 507 12.12 13.64 -11.99
C ALA A 507 12.82 14.87 -12.59
N GLU A 508 12.20 16.05 -12.53
CA GLU A 508 12.78 17.31 -13.01
C GLU A 508 13.99 17.73 -12.17
N ALA A 509 13.90 17.62 -10.84
CA ALA A 509 15.02 17.89 -9.95
C ALA A 509 16.20 16.95 -10.19
N ALA A 510 15.94 15.66 -10.44
CA ALA A 510 16.96 14.69 -10.80
C ALA A 510 17.60 14.97 -12.16
N GLU A 511 16.81 15.42 -13.14
CA GLU A 511 17.32 15.82 -14.44
C GLU A 511 18.23 17.06 -14.35
N GLY A 512 17.87 18.01 -13.49
CA GLY A 512 18.61 19.25 -13.25
C GLY A 512 19.89 19.09 -12.42
N VAL A 513 20.32 17.86 -12.11
CA VAL A 513 21.53 17.61 -11.33
C VAL A 513 22.75 18.24 -12.00
N ASP A 514 23.50 19.00 -11.20
CA ASP A 514 24.81 19.53 -11.53
C ASP A 514 25.83 19.12 -10.47
N VAL A 515 26.64 18.11 -10.79
CA VAL A 515 27.71 17.62 -9.91
C VAL A 515 28.68 18.72 -9.53
N GLU A 516 29.11 19.57 -10.47
CA GLU A 516 30.13 20.60 -10.23
C GLU A 516 29.61 21.66 -9.24
N ASN A 517 28.35 22.04 -9.40
CA ASN A 517 27.68 23.05 -8.56
C ASN A 517 26.92 22.48 -7.36
N SER A 518 27.13 21.20 -7.03
CA SER A 518 26.48 20.57 -5.88
C SER A 518 26.83 21.23 -4.53
N LYS A 519 25.89 21.16 -3.59
CA LYS A 519 25.87 21.79 -2.27
C LYS A 519 26.38 20.84 -1.19
N VAL A 520 27.21 21.37 -0.30
CA VAL A 520 27.70 20.71 0.93
C VAL A 520 27.61 21.67 2.12
N ALA A 521 27.59 21.12 3.33
CA ALA A 521 27.77 21.92 4.54
C ALA A 521 29.25 22.32 4.76
N ASN A 522 30.20 21.49 4.33
CA ASN A 522 31.64 21.69 4.49
C ASN A 522 32.36 21.60 3.13
N ALA A 523 33.05 22.67 2.73
CA ALA A 523 33.75 22.75 1.45
C ALA A 523 34.82 21.65 1.26
N GLY A 524 35.47 21.19 2.33
CA GLY A 524 36.44 20.09 2.26
C GLY A 524 35.82 18.76 1.81
N ASP A 525 34.59 18.49 2.21
CA ASP A 525 33.86 17.27 1.82
C ASP A 525 33.47 17.30 0.33
N LYS A 526 33.21 18.49 -0.24
CA LYS A 526 32.87 18.64 -1.66
C LYS A 526 34.01 18.18 -2.55
N GLU A 527 35.24 18.59 -2.28
CA GLU A 527 36.38 18.18 -3.10
C GLU A 527 36.62 16.67 -3.04
N VAL A 528 36.39 16.02 -1.89
CA VAL A 528 36.47 14.55 -1.80
C VAL A 528 35.47 13.90 -2.75
N VAL A 529 34.21 14.32 -2.71
CA VAL A 529 33.15 13.79 -3.59
C VAL A 529 33.47 14.04 -5.07
N LEU A 530 33.86 15.27 -5.40
CA LEU A 530 34.16 15.65 -6.78
C LEU A 530 35.38 14.89 -7.31
N ASN A 531 36.42 14.68 -6.49
CA ASN A 531 37.59 13.88 -6.85
C ASN A 531 37.24 12.40 -7.07
N ASP A 532 36.34 11.83 -6.26
CA ASP A 532 35.89 10.44 -6.43
C ASP A 532 35.12 10.24 -7.74
N ILE A 533 34.20 11.16 -8.07
CA ILE A 533 33.42 11.14 -9.32
C ILE A 533 34.34 11.43 -10.52
N ALA A 534 35.22 12.42 -10.39
CA ALA A 534 36.14 12.79 -11.44
C ALA A 534 37.18 11.71 -11.69
N GLY A 535 37.74 11.06 -10.66
CA GLY A 535 38.82 10.07 -10.79
C GLY A 535 40.02 10.55 -11.62
N THR A 536 40.22 11.85 -11.73
CA THR A 536 41.28 12.53 -12.50
C THR A 536 41.46 13.95 -12.00
N ALA A 537 42.69 14.46 -12.08
CA ALA A 537 43.02 15.86 -11.78
C ALA A 537 42.97 16.76 -13.02
N ASP A 538 42.87 16.17 -14.22
CA ASP A 538 42.79 16.92 -15.48
C ASP A 538 41.45 17.68 -15.59
N PRO A 539 41.44 19.02 -15.75
CA PRO A 539 40.21 19.81 -15.73
C PRO A 539 39.22 19.47 -16.84
N GLU A 540 39.68 19.16 -18.04
CA GLU A 540 38.81 18.86 -19.19
C GLU A 540 38.15 17.48 -19.02
N GLN A 541 38.94 16.46 -18.68
CA GLN A 541 38.42 15.12 -18.39
C GLN A 541 37.48 15.12 -17.18
N ARG A 542 37.77 15.95 -16.17
CA ARG A 542 36.90 16.12 -15.00
C ARG A 542 35.51 16.64 -15.39
N ARG A 543 35.45 17.74 -16.15
CA ARG A 543 34.17 18.29 -16.67
C ARG A 543 33.43 17.27 -17.54
N MET A 544 34.16 16.54 -18.38
CA MET A 544 33.56 15.48 -19.21
C MET A 544 32.94 14.38 -18.35
N ARG A 545 33.61 13.90 -17.30
CA ARG A 545 33.09 12.85 -16.41
C ARG A 545 31.88 13.33 -15.60
N PHE A 546 31.87 14.60 -15.16
CA PHE A 546 30.68 15.19 -14.54
C PHE A 546 29.50 15.24 -15.51
N ALA A 547 29.71 15.73 -16.73
CA ALA A 547 28.67 15.77 -17.75
C ALA A 547 28.14 14.36 -18.11
N GLN A 548 29.01 13.35 -18.18
CA GLN A 548 28.61 11.96 -18.39
C GLN A 548 27.73 11.43 -17.24
N PHE A 549 28.06 11.78 -16.00
CA PHE A 549 27.28 11.35 -14.84
C PHE A 549 25.93 12.08 -14.74
N ASN A 550 25.89 13.39 -14.96
CA ASN A 550 24.64 14.16 -15.05
C ASN A 550 23.71 13.57 -16.13
N ASN A 551 24.25 13.31 -17.33
CA ASN A 551 23.50 12.68 -18.43
C ASN A 551 23.03 11.26 -18.10
N ARG A 552 23.71 10.54 -17.21
CA ARG A 552 23.25 9.23 -16.75
C ARG A 552 22.03 9.37 -15.84
N ILE A 553 22.06 10.28 -14.88
CA ILE A 553 20.94 10.53 -13.97
C ILE A 553 19.71 11.02 -14.75
N ALA A 554 19.89 11.97 -15.67
CA ALA A 554 18.82 12.47 -16.53
C ALA A 554 18.13 11.36 -17.34
N ARG A 555 18.88 10.34 -17.79
CA ARG A 555 18.31 9.19 -18.52
C ARG A 555 17.45 8.29 -17.63
N TRP A 556 17.78 8.12 -16.36
CA TRP A 556 16.98 7.31 -15.42
C TRP A 556 15.56 7.85 -15.25
N VAL A 557 15.41 9.16 -15.26
CA VAL A 557 14.12 9.84 -15.01
C VAL A 557 13.39 10.26 -16.28
N SER A 558 13.90 9.92 -17.46
CA SER A 558 13.34 10.36 -18.73
C SER A 558 11.96 9.77 -19.04
N GLY A 559 11.62 8.59 -18.51
CA GLY A 559 10.29 7.97 -18.69
C GLY A 559 9.16 8.85 -18.15
N PRO A 560 9.16 9.16 -16.83
CA PRO A 560 8.20 10.10 -16.24
C PRO A 560 8.16 11.46 -16.94
N LEU A 561 9.32 12.03 -17.28
CA LEU A 561 9.40 13.34 -17.93
C LEU A 561 8.81 13.35 -19.34
N LEU A 562 9.03 12.28 -20.12
CA LEU A 562 8.47 12.18 -21.47
C LEU A 562 6.94 12.05 -21.41
N ARG A 563 6.40 11.25 -20.48
CA ARG A 563 4.95 11.15 -20.28
C ARG A 563 4.34 12.47 -19.80
N ALA A 564 5.00 13.19 -18.90
CA ALA A 564 4.54 14.50 -18.45
C ALA A 564 4.56 15.55 -19.57
N ALA A 565 5.60 15.57 -20.41
CA ALA A 565 5.68 16.46 -21.57
C ALA A 565 4.53 16.21 -22.56
N VAL A 566 4.11 14.96 -22.75
CA VAL A 566 2.93 14.63 -23.57
C VAL A 566 1.65 15.17 -22.95
N VAL A 567 1.44 14.99 -21.64
CA VAL A 567 0.25 15.52 -20.95
C VAL A 567 0.19 17.05 -21.03
N GLY A 568 1.33 17.72 -20.95
CA GLY A 568 1.45 19.18 -21.11
C GLY A 568 1.50 19.68 -22.56
N ASN A 569 1.43 18.78 -23.55
CA ASN A 569 1.58 19.08 -24.98
C ASN A 569 2.89 19.82 -25.35
N ASP A 570 3.99 19.55 -24.64
CA ASP A 570 5.29 20.19 -24.85
C ASP A 570 6.14 19.43 -25.88
N CYS A 571 5.85 19.68 -27.16
CA CYS A 571 6.57 19.08 -28.28
C CYS A 571 8.07 19.44 -28.33
N GLN A 572 8.47 20.58 -27.75
CA GLN A 572 9.89 20.95 -27.68
C GLN A 572 10.62 20.07 -26.66
N ARG A 573 10.00 19.85 -25.51
CA ARG A 573 10.51 18.98 -24.45
C ARG A 573 10.57 17.51 -24.87
N ILE A 574 9.54 17.03 -25.58
CA ILE A 574 9.54 15.69 -26.19
C ILE A 574 10.78 15.49 -27.07
N ARG A 575 11.04 16.45 -27.97
CA ARG A 575 12.22 16.41 -28.86
C ARG A 575 13.53 16.46 -28.09
N ALA A 576 13.63 17.36 -27.10
CA ALA A 576 14.85 17.53 -26.29
C ALA A 576 15.21 16.29 -25.47
N ILE A 577 14.21 15.60 -24.87
CA ILE A 577 14.44 14.35 -24.14
C ILE A 577 14.84 13.24 -25.12
N SER A 578 14.14 13.14 -26.26
CA SER A 578 14.34 12.09 -27.26
C SER A 578 15.71 12.18 -27.96
N SER A 579 16.27 13.38 -28.10
CA SER A 579 17.57 13.60 -28.74
C SER A 579 18.78 13.42 -27.82
N ARG A 580 18.61 12.94 -26.57
CA ARG A 580 19.71 12.78 -25.61
C ARG A 580 20.72 11.73 -26.04
N ALA A 581 22.00 12.03 -25.83
CA ALA A 581 23.08 11.09 -26.11
C ALA A 581 22.90 9.78 -25.32
N GLY A 582 22.90 8.65 -26.04
CA GLY A 582 22.73 7.32 -25.44
C GLY A 582 21.34 7.04 -24.88
N PHE A 583 20.32 7.80 -25.31
CA PHE A 583 18.92 7.55 -25.01
C PHE A 583 18.36 6.45 -25.91
N ARG A 584 17.56 5.55 -25.33
CA ARG A 584 16.92 4.42 -26.04
C ARG A 584 15.41 4.56 -25.92
N LEU A 585 14.81 5.19 -26.92
CA LEU A 585 13.42 5.66 -26.89
C LEU A 585 12.37 4.54 -26.73
N ASN A 586 12.66 3.32 -27.19
CA ASN A 586 11.78 2.15 -27.08
C ASN A 586 12.18 1.18 -25.94
N SER A 587 12.93 1.68 -24.94
CA SER A 587 13.33 0.89 -23.77
C SER A 587 12.17 0.72 -22.79
N ASP A 588 12.04 -0.47 -22.19
CA ASP A 588 11.06 -0.72 -21.12
C ASP A 588 11.27 0.20 -19.90
N SER A 589 12.48 0.73 -19.72
CA SER A 589 12.78 1.71 -18.67
C SER A 589 12.03 3.04 -18.80
N LEU A 590 11.36 3.27 -19.93
CA LEU A 590 10.56 4.46 -20.20
C LEU A 590 9.06 4.21 -20.03
N LYS A 591 8.65 2.98 -19.69
CA LYS A 591 7.26 2.63 -19.44
C LYS A 591 6.78 3.13 -18.07
N GLY A 592 5.48 3.30 -17.92
CA GLY A 592 4.83 3.58 -16.64
C GLY A 592 4.54 2.30 -15.86
N SER A 593 3.66 2.41 -14.87
CA SER A 593 3.38 1.31 -13.93
C SER A 593 2.42 0.25 -14.47
N LEU A 594 1.81 0.49 -15.63
CA LEU A 594 0.99 -0.48 -16.37
C LEU A 594 1.58 -0.78 -17.75
N GLY A 595 2.88 -0.54 -17.92
CA GLY A 595 3.62 -0.78 -19.15
C GLY A 595 3.42 0.29 -20.23
N GLU A 596 2.67 1.36 -19.93
CA GLU A 596 2.32 2.37 -20.92
C GLU A 596 3.51 3.27 -21.27
N THR A 597 3.69 3.54 -22.55
CA THR A 597 4.72 4.46 -23.05
C THR A 597 4.16 5.87 -23.23
N ALA A 598 5.02 6.85 -23.51
CA ALA A 598 4.58 8.20 -23.86
C ALA A 598 3.64 8.23 -25.08
N LEU A 599 3.78 7.28 -26.03
CA LEU A 599 2.92 7.20 -27.21
C LEU A 599 1.52 6.65 -26.87
N HIS A 600 1.42 5.69 -25.95
CA HIS A 600 0.12 5.28 -25.38
C HIS A 600 -0.59 6.46 -24.72
N VAL A 601 0.16 7.23 -23.91
CA VAL A 601 -0.35 8.42 -23.24
C VAL A 601 -0.74 9.52 -24.23
N ALA A 602 -0.06 9.65 -25.37
CA ALA A 602 -0.41 10.61 -26.42
C ALA A 602 -1.67 10.17 -27.19
N ALA A 603 -1.83 8.88 -27.43
CA ALA A 603 -2.94 8.33 -28.22
C ALA A 603 -4.34 8.56 -27.60
N ARG A 604 -4.44 8.70 -26.27
CA ARG A 604 -5.70 9.09 -25.60
C ARG A 604 -5.98 10.60 -25.64
N ALA A 605 -4.99 11.42 -25.98
CA ALA A 605 -5.14 12.86 -26.02
C ALA A 605 -5.75 13.28 -27.36
N PRO A 606 -6.57 14.34 -27.39
CA PRO A 606 -7.17 14.81 -28.63
C PRO A 606 -6.16 15.47 -29.60
N ASP A 607 -4.93 15.74 -29.14
CA ASP A 607 -3.91 16.45 -29.91
C ASP A 607 -2.91 15.51 -30.59
N ALA A 608 -2.85 15.58 -31.92
CA ALA A 608 -1.93 14.79 -32.73
C ALA A 608 -0.47 15.28 -32.65
N ALA A 609 -0.19 16.50 -32.20
CA ALA A 609 1.15 17.08 -32.21
C ALA A 609 2.16 16.26 -31.38
N ALA A 610 1.73 15.78 -30.20
CA ALA A 610 2.55 14.92 -29.36
C ALA A 610 2.82 13.55 -30.03
N ILE A 611 1.82 12.98 -30.70
CA ILE A 611 1.96 11.71 -31.45
C ILE A 611 2.97 11.91 -32.59
N GLU A 612 2.82 12.96 -33.39
CA GLU A 612 3.74 13.29 -34.49
C GLU A 612 5.17 13.49 -33.99
N ALA A 613 5.37 14.22 -32.89
CA ALA A 613 6.68 14.46 -32.31
C ALA A 613 7.38 13.17 -31.84
N LEU A 614 6.63 12.25 -31.21
CA LEU A 614 7.16 10.97 -30.74
C LEU A 614 7.48 10.02 -31.90
N LEU A 615 6.61 9.93 -32.91
CA LEU A 615 6.84 9.11 -34.10
C LEU A 615 8.00 9.64 -34.94
N ALA A 616 8.11 10.97 -35.09
CA ALA A 616 9.26 11.59 -35.76
C ALA A 616 10.58 11.34 -35.01
N ALA A 617 10.54 11.16 -33.69
CA ALA A 617 11.67 10.75 -32.89
C ALA A 617 12.00 9.25 -32.98
N GLY A 618 11.17 8.44 -33.65
CA GLY A 618 11.36 7.01 -33.85
C GLY A 618 10.77 6.12 -32.76
N MET A 619 9.76 6.59 -32.02
CA MET A 619 9.00 5.69 -31.15
C MET A 619 8.29 4.62 -31.97
N ASP A 620 8.34 3.39 -31.48
CA ASP A 620 7.63 2.27 -32.07
C ASP A 620 6.12 2.44 -31.87
N ALA A 621 5.38 2.51 -32.98
CA ALA A 621 3.93 2.67 -33.00
C ALA A 621 3.17 1.41 -32.56
N ASP A 622 3.85 0.26 -32.57
CA ASP A 622 3.29 -1.05 -32.20
C ASP A 622 3.79 -1.54 -30.83
N ILE A 623 4.49 -0.70 -30.07
CA ILE A 623 4.98 -1.07 -28.74
C ILE A 623 3.83 -1.49 -27.81
N GLU A 624 4.00 -2.62 -27.14
CA GLU A 624 2.99 -3.21 -26.26
C GLU A 624 3.21 -2.79 -24.80
N ASP A 625 2.10 -2.53 -24.10
CA ASP A 625 2.04 -2.39 -22.65
C ASP A 625 1.86 -3.75 -21.92
N ASP A 626 1.62 -3.73 -20.60
CA ASP A 626 1.53 -4.96 -19.79
C ASP A 626 0.29 -5.83 -20.13
N LEU A 627 -0.73 -5.24 -20.75
CA LEU A 627 -1.93 -5.93 -21.24
C LEU A 627 -1.85 -6.24 -22.74
N ARG A 628 -0.68 -6.05 -23.36
CA ARG A 628 -0.44 -6.18 -24.80
C ARG A 628 -1.29 -5.24 -25.65
N GLU A 629 -1.71 -4.13 -25.08
CA GLU A 629 -2.32 -3.06 -25.85
C GLU A 629 -1.22 -2.20 -26.48
N ARG A 630 -1.55 -1.69 -27.66
CA ARG A 630 -0.71 -0.80 -28.48
C ARG A 630 -1.29 0.61 -28.40
N PRO A 631 -0.52 1.66 -28.75
CA PRO A 631 -1.05 3.02 -28.84
C PRO A 631 -2.35 3.13 -29.64
N LEU A 632 -2.51 2.36 -30.73
CA LEU A 632 -3.76 2.34 -31.51
C LEU A 632 -4.97 1.88 -30.70
N HIS A 633 -4.80 0.95 -29.75
CA HIS A 633 -5.89 0.51 -28.88
C HIS A 633 -6.32 1.63 -27.91
N TYR A 634 -5.40 2.51 -27.50
CA TYR A 634 -5.70 3.70 -26.68
C TYR A 634 -6.45 4.78 -27.45
N ALA A 635 -6.18 4.93 -28.74
CA ALA A 635 -6.89 5.89 -29.60
C ALA A 635 -8.34 5.46 -29.91
N ALA A 636 -8.67 4.18 -29.74
CA ALA A 636 -9.98 3.62 -30.07
C ALA A 636 -10.98 3.58 -28.90
N MET A 637 -10.52 3.85 -27.68
CA MET A 637 -11.34 3.90 -26.46
C MET A 637 -11.83 5.33 -26.21
#